data_AF-A0A518I766-F1
#
_entry.id   AF-A0A518I766-F1
#
_cell.length_a   1.000
_cell.length_b   1.000
_cell.length_c   1.000
_cell.angle_alpha   90.00
_cell.angle_beta   90.00
_cell.angle_gamma   90.00
#
_symmetry.space_group_name_H-M   'P 1'
#
loop_
_entity.id
_entity.type
_entity.pdbx_description
1 polymer ?
#
loop_
_entity_poly.entity_id
_entity_poly.type
_entity_poly.pdbx_seq_one_letter_code
_entity_poly.pdbx_strand_id
1 'polypeptide(L)'
;MLFRKPNRHRRAARQSTHFSAVEHLEDRQLLSAVNSLSTDIIDSDTEWNTVTEYASIDGTGNNIDNPELGSPGTQLIRLAEAAYGDGLSTPAGEDRPSAREISNVIAAVNSEETNDRFLTDIFWVWGQFIDHDITLTEAAHDEDGNPLESFPIEVPTGDVYFDPDGSGDDVIGLNRSAFEVDEDGVRQQVNQITAFIDGSMIYGSDEELAAQLRTFEGGMLATSDDGLLPYGDDGFFQAGDIRANENVALTSMHTIWVREHNRIAAELAAENPDLTDEELYQQARQIVIGELQAITFNEFLPALFGTGVVSEYTGYDSTVDPSIANEFSNAAYRFGHTMLSSELLRLDENGNVSDEGNLALLNAFFNPSELEQNGVDSLLRGATVNVAQEIDNELVDDVRNFLFGPPGADGFDLASLNIQRGRDHGLADYNATRVALGLSEVESFSDITSDPEVAAKLEQLYGTVDNIDLWVGGLAEDHLPGSSMGETFTAIIVDQFERLRDGDRFWYENVFSGDALDEISGTTLADVIERNTDVSGLQENVFFAPTVMRLDLAVTGSNDVTIREKNGNLEVIDNRTRQVIGSQSLGSVERLMLTSTNNGSQHVTIEGITVAELPGGLVVEAGKGRADTLIVNGTNQSDTIFVNEDYVDVSGMQLEFTGMERIVIRGTDADDTIEVADGLEIDVDVQDDIGRDHMHERRHRREQLAHRPDDHRPTQGPNRQRSGDADGDMPPEMLDQVFASNDLDPVLGMPPGKRRP
;
A
#
# COMPACT_ATOMS: atom_id res chain seq x y z
N MET A 1 -5.80 -15.55 -28.86
CA MET A 1 -6.55 -14.99 -30.02
C MET A 1 -7.66 -15.94 -30.50
N LEU A 2 -8.94 -15.58 -30.28
CA LEU A 2 -10.18 -16.12 -30.88
C LEU A 2 -10.63 -17.58 -30.63
N PHE A 3 -11.67 -17.70 -29.79
CA PHE A 3 -12.79 -18.68 -29.74
C PHE A 3 -12.79 -19.96 -30.60
N ARG A 4 -13.30 -21.06 -30.02
CA ARG A 4 -14.03 -22.10 -30.78
C ARG A 4 -15.25 -22.70 -30.07
N LYS A 5 -16.41 -22.64 -30.74
CA LYS A 5 -17.67 -23.28 -30.32
C LYS A 5 -17.79 -24.76 -30.77
N PRO A 6 -18.66 -25.59 -30.15
CA PRO A 6 -18.41 -27.03 -29.95
C PRO A 6 -19.09 -27.97 -30.95
N ASN A 7 -18.87 -29.30 -30.80
CA ASN A 7 -19.69 -30.35 -31.39
C ASN A 7 -19.87 -31.58 -30.48
N ARG A 8 -21.02 -32.28 -30.60
CA ARG A 8 -21.48 -33.35 -29.70
C ARG A 8 -21.18 -34.77 -30.22
N HIS A 9 -21.04 -35.78 -29.33
CA HIS A 9 -21.98 -36.94 -29.31
C HIS A 9 -21.80 -38.02 -28.18
N ARG A 10 -22.68 -37.95 -27.16
CA ARG A 10 -23.50 -39.05 -26.56
C ARG A 10 -22.89 -40.35 -25.93
N ARG A 11 -23.37 -40.56 -24.68
CA ARG A 11 -23.87 -41.83 -24.03
C ARG A 11 -22.82 -42.85 -23.51
N ALA A 12 -23.09 -43.63 -22.45
CA ALA A 12 -24.35 -43.90 -21.70
C ALA A 12 -24.13 -44.11 -20.18
N ALA A 13 -25.20 -43.97 -19.38
CA ALA A 13 -25.19 -44.02 -17.91
C ALA A 13 -25.45 -45.42 -17.28
N ARG A 14 -25.22 -45.51 -15.96
CA ARG A 14 -25.90 -46.45 -15.02
C ARG A 14 -26.10 -45.79 -13.65
N GLN A 15 -26.91 -46.42 -12.78
CA GLN A 15 -27.52 -45.79 -11.59
C GLN A 15 -27.25 -46.59 -10.30
N SER A 16 -27.70 -46.01 -9.17
CA SER A 16 -28.19 -46.66 -7.92
C SER A 16 -27.19 -46.88 -6.77
N THR A 17 -27.52 -46.70 -5.48
CA THR A 17 -28.67 -46.02 -4.79
C THR A 17 -28.44 -45.94 -3.26
N HIS A 18 -28.95 -44.89 -2.59
CA HIS A 18 -29.14 -44.76 -1.12
C HIS A 18 -27.85 -44.64 -0.29
N PHE A 19 -27.81 -44.02 0.90
CA PHE A 19 -28.84 -43.80 1.94
C PHE A 19 -28.88 -42.38 2.57
N SER A 20 -29.81 -42.18 3.52
CA SER A 20 -29.91 -41.04 4.46
C SER A 20 -28.65 -40.92 5.34
N ALA A 21 -28.06 -39.74 5.59
CA ALA A 21 -28.54 -38.57 6.36
C ALA A 21 -28.43 -38.70 7.89
N VAL A 22 -27.71 -37.73 8.50
CA VAL A 22 -27.61 -37.35 9.92
C VAL A 22 -27.13 -38.42 10.91
N GLU A 23 -25.81 -38.45 11.15
CA GLU A 23 -25.13 -38.55 12.46
C GLU A 23 -23.61 -38.33 12.22
N HIS A 24 -22.84 -38.00 13.27
CA HIS A 24 -21.38 -37.71 13.27
C HIS A 24 -20.91 -36.32 12.75
N LEU A 25 -21.17 -35.29 13.55
CA LEU A 25 -20.14 -34.29 13.90
C LEU A 25 -19.17 -34.92 14.94
N GLU A 26 -18.04 -34.26 15.24
CA GLU A 26 -16.97 -34.59 16.23
C GLU A 26 -15.71 -35.37 15.76
N ASP A 27 -15.62 -35.93 14.54
CA ASP A 27 -14.52 -36.86 14.15
C ASP A 27 -13.63 -36.39 12.95
N ARG A 28 -13.46 -35.07 12.69
CA ARG A 28 -12.68 -34.56 11.53
C ARG A 28 -11.41 -33.71 11.80
N GLN A 29 -11.15 -33.24 13.02
CA GLN A 29 -10.00 -32.35 13.32
C GLN A 29 -8.64 -33.05 13.58
N LEU A 30 -8.44 -34.31 13.16
CA LEU A 30 -7.17 -35.05 13.39
C LEU A 30 -6.72 -35.91 12.19
N LEU A 31 -6.77 -35.34 10.98
CA LEU A 31 -6.17 -35.92 9.76
C LEU A 31 -5.36 -34.92 8.91
N SER A 32 -4.87 -33.84 9.50
CA SER A 32 -3.83 -32.97 8.92
C SER A 32 -2.44 -33.59 9.09
N ALA A 33 -2.04 -34.43 8.14
CA ALA A 33 -0.63 -34.78 7.87
C ALA A 33 -0.47 -35.62 6.58
N VAL A 34 0.63 -35.36 5.86
CA VAL A 34 1.25 -36.16 4.77
C VAL A 34 0.87 -35.79 3.31
N ASN A 35 1.86 -35.16 2.67
CA ASN A 35 2.18 -35.07 1.23
C ASN A 35 1.40 -34.09 0.35
N SER A 36 2.08 -32.96 0.10
CA SER A 36 1.97 -32.10 -1.08
C SER A 36 2.10 -32.87 -2.41
N LEU A 37 1.61 -32.24 -3.49
CA LEU A 37 1.77 -32.72 -4.86
C LEU A 37 2.79 -31.89 -5.65
N SER A 38 4.01 -32.40 -5.72
CA SER A 38 4.77 -32.35 -6.97
C SER A 38 5.32 -33.73 -7.28
N THR A 39 4.74 -34.40 -8.28
CA THR A 39 5.13 -35.76 -8.68
C THR A 39 5.21 -35.92 -10.19
N ASP A 40 6.11 -35.18 -10.82
CA ASP A 40 6.55 -35.52 -12.16
C ASP A 40 7.46 -36.78 -12.08
N ILE A 41 6.86 -37.95 -12.34
CA ILE A 41 7.50 -39.25 -12.60
C ILE A 41 8.24 -39.93 -11.42
N ILE A 42 7.52 -40.66 -10.55
CA ILE A 42 8.08 -41.83 -9.80
C ILE A 42 7.18 -43.08 -9.92
N ASP A 43 7.88 -44.21 -10.11
CA ASP A 43 7.53 -45.63 -10.29
C ASP A 43 6.13 -46.19 -9.90
N SER A 44 5.70 -47.21 -10.64
CA SER A 44 4.41 -47.88 -10.48
C SER A 44 4.49 -49.20 -9.71
N ASP A 45 3.97 -49.24 -8.47
CA ASP A 45 3.34 -50.46 -7.87
C ASP A 45 2.68 -50.26 -6.47
N THR A 46 2.53 -49.03 -5.94
CA THR A 46 1.82 -48.77 -4.66
C THR A 46 0.80 -47.63 -4.76
N GLU A 47 -0.49 -47.97 -4.71
CA GLU A 47 -1.59 -47.02 -4.50
C GLU A 47 -1.58 -46.51 -3.05
N TRP A 48 -1.11 -45.27 -2.85
CA TRP A 48 -1.49 -44.43 -1.73
C TRP A 48 -2.09 -43.15 -2.33
N ASN A 49 -3.32 -42.81 -1.95
CA ASN A 49 -3.95 -41.57 -2.42
C ASN A 49 -3.18 -40.38 -1.84
N THR A 50 -2.61 -39.55 -2.69
CA THR A 50 -2.26 -38.16 -2.35
C THR A 50 -3.56 -37.39 -2.14
N VAL A 51 -3.77 -36.88 -0.93
CA VAL A 51 -4.91 -36.02 -0.59
C VAL A 51 -4.39 -34.59 -0.63
N THR A 52 -5.06 -33.70 -1.35
CA THR A 52 -4.70 -32.27 -1.36
C THR A 52 -4.82 -31.70 0.04
N GLU A 53 -3.77 -31.02 0.48
CA GLU A 53 -3.75 -30.25 1.72
C GLU A 53 -4.10 -28.79 1.41
N TYR A 54 -4.88 -28.17 2.30
CA TYR A 54 -5.26 -26.76 2.24
C TYR A 54 -4.87 -26.10 3.57
N ALA A 55 -4.63 -24.79 3.56
CA ALA A 55 -4.48 -24.03 4.80
C ALA A 55 -5.74 -24.20 5.68
N SER A 56 -5.57 -24.20 7.00
CA SER A 56 -6.71 -24.10 7.90
C SER A 56 -7.35 -22.70 7.81
N ILE A 57 -8.43 -22.48 8.56
CA ILE A 57 -9.04 -21.16 8.71
C ILE A 57 -8.27 -20.30 9.76
N ASP A 58 -7.61 -20.94 10.71
CA ASP A 58 -6.93 -20.34 11.86
C ASP A 58 -5.40 -20.30 11.72
N GLY A 59 -4.86 -20.54 10.52
CA GLY A 59 -3.41 -20.65 10.25
C GLY A 59 -2.69 -21.84 10.91
N THR A 60 -3.34 -22.60 11.81
CA THR A 60 -2.68 -23.66 12.59
C THR A 60 -2.17 -24.80 11.71
N GLY A 61 -0.98 -25.30 12.04
CA GLY A 61 -0.28 -26.33 11.28
C GLY A 61 0.36 -25.85 9.98
N ASN A 62 0.44 -24.53 9.73
CA ASN A 62 1.24 -23.98 8.65
C ASN A 62 2.74 -24.37 8.83
N ASN A 63 3.37 -23.93 9.93
CA ASN A 63 4.69 -24.44 10.29
C ASN A 63 4.58 -25.85 10.93
N ILE A 64 5.34 -26.82 10.39
CA ILE A 64 5.25 -28.24 10.79
C ILE A 64 5.89 -28.52 12.16
N ASP A 65 6.98 -27.83 12.50
CA ASP A 65 7.70 -28.02 13.77
C ASP A 65 7.11 -27.14 14.89
N ASN A 66 6.48 -26.01 14.55
CA ASN A 66 5.79 -25.10 15.48
C ASN A 66 4.35 -24.81 15.01
N PRO A 67 3.36 -25.70 15.25
CA PRO A 67 2.02 -25.59 14.64
C PRO A 67 1.20 -24.33 14.96
N GLU A 68 1.47 -23.62 16.05
CA GLU A 68 0.76 -22.38 16.42
C GLU A 68 1.41 -21.13 15.78
N LEU A 69 2.49 -21.26 15.00
CA LEU A 69 3.24 -20.10 14.49
C LEU A 69 2.43 -19.38 13.40
N GLY A 70 2.06 -18.11 13.65
CA GLY A 70 1.20 -17.31 12.78
C GLY A 70 -0.32 -17.53 12.95
N SER A 71 -0.79 -18.29 13.96
CA SER A 71 -2.22 -18.42 14.26
C SER A 71 -2.76 -17.24 15.11
N PRO A 72 -4.09 -17.05 15.19
CA PRO A 72 -4.72 -16.13 16.13
C PRO A 72 -4.27 -16.35 17.58
N GLY A 73 -4.05 -15.24 18.30
CA GLY A 73 -3.58 -15.21 19.68
C GLY A 73 -2.05 -15.28 19.85
N THR A 74 -1.28 -15.40 18.76
CA THR A 74 0.20 -15.33 18.85
C THR A 74 0.70 -13.94 19.23
N GLN A 75 1.83 -13.88 19.95
CA GLN A 75 2.47 -12.62 20.33
C GLN A 75 3.08 -11.94 19.08
N LEU A 76 2.91 -10.62 18.99
CA LEU A 76 3.62 -9.79 18.02
C LEU A 76 5.13 -9.82 18.33
N ILE A 77 5.95 -10.11 17.32
CA ILE A 77 7.41 -10.12 17.50
C ILE A 77 7.97 -8.69 17.60
N ARG A 78 9.24 -8.59 17.95
CA ARG A 78 9.94 -7.34 18.25
C ARG A 78 11.16 -7.19 17.37
N LEU A 79 11.19 -6.13 16.55
CA LEU A 79 12.40 -5.72 15.82
C LEU A 79 13.34 -4.89 16.70
N ALA A 80 12.81 -4.18 17.70
CA ALA A 80 13.57 -3.48 18.74
C ALA A 80 13.16 -3.93 20.17
N GLU A 81 14.05 -3.78 21.16
CA GLU A 81 13.70 -4.08 22.56
C GLU A 81 12.55 -3.18 23.06
N ALA A 82 11.58 -3.75 23.76
CA ALA A 82 10.36 -3.05 24.19
C ALA A 82 10.67 -1.91 25.19
N ALA A 83 10.41 -0.67 24.78
CA ALA A 83 10.86 0.56 25.45
C ALA A 83 9.86 1.12 26.49
N TYR A 84 9.21 0.25 27.26
CA TYR A 84 8.31 0.66 28.35
C TYR A 84 9.06 1.49 29.42
N GLY A 85 8.41 2.53 29.95
CA GLY A 85 9.03 3.48 30.89
C GLY A 85 9.48 2.87 32.24
N ASP A 86 8.92 1.73 32.62
CA ASP A 86 9.33 0.90 33.77
C ASP A 86 10.13 -0.36 33.36
N GLY A 87 10.36 -0.56 32.06
CA GLY A 87 10.95 -1.75 31.46
C GLY A 87 10.04 -2.99 31.43
N LEU A 88 8.73 -2.83 31.69
CA LEU A 88 7.79 -3.96 31.81
C LEU A 88 6.44 -3.71 31.11
N SER A 89 5.77 -2.60 31.41
CA SER A 89 4.36 -2.39 31.01
C SER A 89 3.85 -0.95 31.04
N THR A 90 4.54 -0.02 31.71
CA THR A 90 4.19 1.41 31.72
C THR A 90 4.49 2.00 30.34
N PRO A 91 3.50 2.59 29.61
CA PRO A 91 3.67 3.07 28.24
C PRO A 91 4.94 3.89 28.00
N ALA A 92 5.47 3.79 26.77
CA ALA A 92 6.66 4.53 26.36
C ALA A 92 6.40 6.04 26.22
N GLY A 93 7.46 6.85 26.26
CA GLY A 93 7.37 8.28 25.94
C GLY A 93 6.82 9.21 27.02
N GLU A 94 7.00 8.90 28.32
CA GLU A 94 6.62 9.82 29.43
C GLU A 94 7.32 11.20 29.32
N ASP A 95 8.52 11.25 28.73
CA ASP A 95 9.29 12.48 28.44
C ASP A 95 9.01 13.07 27.02
N ARG A 96 7.91 12.71 26.36
CA ARG A 96 7.48 13.25 25.05
C ARG A 96 6.27 14.19 25.18
N PRO A 97 6.02 15.13 24.24
CA PRO A 97 4.77 15.88 24.19
C PRO A 97 3.55 14.97 24.03
N SER A 98 2.34 15.49 24.29
CA SER A 98 1.11 14.74 24.03
C SER A 98 0.99 14.42 22.53
N ALA A 99 0.38 13.28 22.20
CA ALA A 99 0.20 12.87 20.81
C ALA A 99 -0.58 13.92 19.99
N ARG A 100 -1.51 14.65 20.63
CA ARG A 100 -2.26 15.76 20.02
C ARG A 100 -1.46 17.05 19.87
N GLU A 101 -0.49 17.32 20.74
CA GLU A 101 0.47 18.41 20.50
C GLU A 101 1.35 18.11 19.27
N ILE A 102 1.79 16.86 19.10
CA ILE A 102 2.57 16.42 17.93
C ILE A 102 1.73 16.50 16.64
N SER A 103 0.53 15.90 16.63
CA SER A 103 -0.39 15.95 15.48
C SER A 103 -0.69 17.39 15.01
N ASN A 104 -0.96 18.30 15.94
CA ASN A 104 -1.21 19.72 15.62
C ASN A 104 0.00 20.48 15.05
N VAL A 105 1.23 20.01 15.26
CA VAL A 105 2.45 20.70 14.82
C VAL A 105 3.03 20.07 13.54
N ILE A 106 3.01 18.75 13.41
CA ILE A 106 3.64 18.06 12.28
C ILE A 106 2.64 17.60 11.22
N ALA A 107 1.46 17.11 11.63
CA ALA A 107 0.51 16.43 10.74
C ALA A 107 -0.61 17.31 10.16
N ALA A 108 -0.72 18.57 10.60
CA ALA A 108 -1.71 19.50 10.05
C ALA A 108 -1.32 19.95 8.64
N VAL A 109 -2.16 19.64 7.64
CA VAL A 109 -1.91 19.93 6.21
C VAL A 109 -1.53 21.40 5.97
N ASN A 110 -0.37 21.60 5.33
CA ASN A 110 0.14 22.90 4.88
C ASN A 110 0.14 23.01 3.34
N SER A 111 0.09 21.89 2.62
CA SER A 111 0.11 21.81 1.16
C SER A 111 -0.75 20.65 0.62
N GLU A 112 -1.44 20.87 -0.49
CA GLU A 112 -2.29 19.87 -1.16
C GLU A 112 -1.45 18.97 -2.11
N GLU A 113 -0.36 18.38 -1.60
CA GLU A 113 0.53 17.54 -2.42
C GLU A 113 -0.05 16.13 -2.61
N THR A 114 -0.14 15.70 -3.87
CA THR A 114 -0.52 14.33 -4.26
C THR A 114 0.73 13.48 -4.46
N ASN A 115 0.65 12.19 -4.14
CA ASN A 115 1.81 11.28 -4.17
C ASN A 115 2.68 11.40 -5.43
N ASP A 116 3.98 11.59 -5.21
CA ASP A 116 5.01 11.85 -6.21
C ASP A 116 5.12 10.73 -7.25
N ARG A 117 4.89 9.46 -6.84
CA ARG A 117 4.87 8.27 -7.70
C ARG A 117 3.58 8.11 -8.51
N PHE A 118 2.62 9.01 -8.37
CA PHE A 118 1.28 8.95 -8.98
C PHE A 118 0.50 7.68 -8.55
N LEU A 119 0.69 7.25 -7.29
CA LEU A 119 -0.10 6.18 -6.69
C LEU A 119 -1.57 6.61 -6.51
N THR A 120 -2.51 5.71 -6.77
CA THR A 120 -3.95 6.00 -6.74
C THR A 120 -4.60 5.65 -5.42
N ASP A 121 -5.83 6.13 -5.16
CA ASP A 121 -6.58 5.74 -3.95
C ASP A 121 -6.73 4.21 -3.79
N ILE A 122 -6.78 3.43 -4.88
CA ILE A 122 -6.85 1.95 -4.79
C ILE A 122 -5.62 1.33 -4.10
N PHE A 123 -4.49 2.05 -4.06
CA PHE A 123 -3.27 1.61 -3.38
C PHE A 123 -3.43 1.59 -1.86
N TRP A 124 -3.98 2.65 -1.24
CA TRP A 124 -4.26 2.62 0.20
C TRP A 124 -5.44 1.70 0.53
N VAL A 125 -6.44 1.59 -0.36
CA VAL A 125 -7.55 0.61 -0.19
C VAL A 125 -7.02 -0.82 -0.18
N TRP A 126 -6.07 -1.17 -1.06
CA TRP A 126 -5.43 -2.48 -1.05
C TRP A 126 -4.52 -2.67 0.18
N GLY A 127 -3.73 -1.66 0.55
CA GLY A 127 -2.90 -1.70 1.75
C GLY A 127 -3.72 -1.96 3.02
N GLN A 128 -4.85 -1.27 3.18
CA GLN A 128 -5.81 -1.50 4.27
C GLN A 128 -6.43 -2.90 4.20
N PHE A 129 -6.84 -3.35 3.02
CA PHE A 129 -7.43 -4.68 2.83
C PHE A 129 -6.45 -5.82 3.14
N ILE A 130 -5.16 -5.65 2.86
CA ILE A 130 -4.11 -6.61 3.24
C ILE A 130 -3.73 -6.48 4.72
N ASP A 131 -3.62 -5.28 5.30
CA ASP A 131 -3.42 -5.13 6.76
C ASP A 131 -4.52 -5.89 7.54
N HIS A 132 -5.76 -5.79 7.07
CA HIS A 132 -6.90 -6.47 7.67
C HIS A 132 -6.91 -8.00 7.48
N ASP A 133 -6.03 -8.55 6.62
CA ASP A 133 -5.81 -9.98 6.45
C ASP A 133 -4.78 -10.52 7.43
N ILE A 134 -3.77 -9.70 7.79
CA ILE A 134 -2.57 -10.13 8.53
C ILE A 134 -2.42 -9.53 9.94
N THR A 135 -3.05 -8.39 10.28
CA THR A 135 -2.96 -7.77 11.61
C THR A 135 -4.31 -7.33 12.21
N LEU A 136 -4.52 -7.65 13.49
CA LEU A 136 -5.56 -7.08 14.35
C LEU A 136 -5.09 -7.08 15.81
N THR A 137 -5.26 -5.96 16.51
CA THR A 137 -5.02 -5.88 17.97
C THR A 137 -6.04 -4.98 18.66
N GLU A 138 -7.17 -5.57 19.07
CA GLU A 138 -8.20 -4.97 19.93
C GLU A 138 -7.65 -4.55 21.31
N ALA A 139 -8.46 -3.80 22.06
CA ALA A 139 -8.24 -3.44 23.46
C ALA A 139 -8.45 -4.62 24.42
N ALA A 140 -7.73 -4.61 25.53
CA ALA A 140 -7.86 -5.62 26.57
C ALA A 140 -9.17 -5.44 27.35
N HIS A 141 -10.02 -6.47 27.39
CA HIS A 141 -11.37 -6.45 27.99
C HIS A 141 -11.54 -7.40 29.19
N ASP A 142 -12.53 -7.13 30.06
CA ASP A 142 -12.98 -8.04 31.13
C ASP A 142 -14.09 -9.03 30.70
N GLU A 143 -14.45 -9.97 31.60
CA GLU A 143 -15.50 -10.98 31.36
C GLU A 143 -16.90 -10.39 31.04
N ASP A 144 -17.13 -9.11 31.35
CA ASP A 144 -18.39 -8.38 31.08
C ASP A 144 -18.26 -7.45 29.84
N GLY A 145 -17.11 -7.44 29.14
CA GLY A 145 -16.87 -6.63 27.94
C GLY A 145 -16.47 -5.17 28.20
N ASN A 146 -15.86 -4.86 29.35
CA ASN A 146 -15.39 -3.52 29.69
C ASN A 146 -13.85 -3.41 29.54
N PRO A 147 -13.30 -2.32 28.96
CA PRO A 147 -11.85 -2.15 28.84
C PRO A 147 -11.11 -2.17 30.18
N LEU A 148 -10.03 -2.94 30.26
CA LEU A 148 -9.23 -3.16 31.48
C LEU A 148 -8.37 -1.95 31.86
N GLU A 149 -7.82 -1.26 30.86
CA GLU A 149 -6.88 -0.16 31.02
C GLU A 149 -7.20 0.95 30.01
N SER A 150 -7.54 2.14 30.50
CA SER A 150 -7.65 3.34 29.66
C SER A 150 -6.33 4.11 29.66
N PHE A 151 -5.92 4.63 28.50
CA PHE A 151 -4.68 5.37 28.30
C PHE A 151 -4.92 6.61 27.40
N PRO A 152 -5.79 7.54 27.84
CA PRO A 152 -6.29 8.63 27.00
C PRO A 152 -5.18 9.62 26.62
N ILE A 153 -5.41 10.34 25.53
CA ILE A 153 -4.51 11.36 24.97
C ILE A 153 -4.86 12.72 25.56
N GLU A 154 -3.90 13.38 26.22
CA GLU A 154 -4.07 14.73 26.75
C GLU A 154 -4.23 15.76 25.63
N VAL A 155 -5.31 16.54 25.66
CA VAL A 155 -5.57 17.62 24.68
C VAL A 155 -4.87 18.91 25.14
N PRO A 156 -4.12 19.61 24.27
CA PRO A 156 -3.54 20.91 24.61
C PRO A 156 -4.60 21.94 24.98
N THR A 157 -4.41 22.69 26.07
CA THR A 157 -5.41 23.66 26.55
C THR A 157 -5.74 24.72 25.50
N GLY A 158 -6.99 24.77 25.07
CA GLY A 158 -7.46 25.64 23.98
C GLY A 158 -7.26 25.08 22.56
N ASP A 159 -7.11 23.77 22.39
CA ASP A 159 -7.16 23.10 21.07
C ASP A 159 -8.47 23.49 20.35
N VAL A 160 -8.34 24.04 19.14
CA VAL A 160 -9.47 24.66 18.43
C VAL A 160 -10.56 23.68 18.01
N TYR A 161 -10.26 22.37 18.07
CA TYR A 161 -11.18 21.27 17.81
C TYR A 161 -11.62 20.63 19.14
N PHE A 162 -10.67 20.16 19.96
CA PHE A 162 -10.95 19.26 21.10
C PHE A 162 -11.04 19.93 22.48
N ASP A 163 -10.54 21.16 22.67
CA ASP A 163 -10.76 22.00 23.87
C ASP A 163 -11.14 23.44 23.45
N PRO A 164 -12.31 23.63 22.80
CA PRO A 164 -12.67 24.92 22.22
C PRO A 164 -13.15 25.97 23.24
N ASP A 165 -13.39 25.59 24.50
CA ASP A 165 -13.72 26.54 25.59
C ASP A 165 -12.54 26.86 26.53
N GLY A 166 -11.44 26.10 26.43
CA GLY A 166 -10.20 26.32 27.18
C GLY A 166 -10.28 25.75 28.60
N SER A 167 -10.90 24.59 28.75
CA SER A 167 -11.05 23.85 30.00
C SER A 167 -9.69 23.40 30.55
N GLY A 168 -8.82 22.87 29.68
CA GLY A 168 -7.59 22.18 30.04
C GLY A 168 -7.77 20.86 30.80
N ASP A 169 -8.99 20.30 30.86
CA ASP A 169 -9.33 19.02 31.50
C ASP A 169 -9.77 17.94 30.47
N ASP A 170 -9.86 18.27 29.16
CA ASP A 170 -10.35 17.39 28.09
C ASP A 170 -9.29 16.41 27.52
N VAL A 171 -9.76 15.28 26.97
CA VAL A 171 -8.93 14.19 26.44
C VAL A 171 -9.57 13.49 25.23
N ILE A 172 -8.75 12.92 24.34
CA ILE A 172 -9.22 11.96 23.32
C ILE A 172 -9.12 10.55 23.92
N GLY A 173 -10.17 9.75 23.78
CA GLY A 173 -10.27 8.42 24.40
C GLY A 173 -9.39 7.36 23.74
N LEU A 174 -8.70 6.54 24.54
CA LEU A 174 -7.98 5.35 24.09
C LEU A 174 -7.99 4.28 25.21
N ASN A 175 -8.01 3.01 24.82
CA ASN A 175 -7.86 1.86 25.72
C ASN A 175 -6.69 0.98 25.27
N ARG A 176 -5.93 0.42 26.22
CA ARG A 176 -4.71 -0.33 25.94
C ARG A 176 -4.99 -1.70 25.32
N SER A 177 -4.12 -2.11 24.40
CA SER A 177 -4.29 -3.32 23.60
C SER A 177 -4.18 -4.62 24.39
N ALA A 178 -4.85 -5.66 23.89
CA ALA A 178 -4.79 -7.03 24.37
C ALA A 178 -3.33 -7.54 24.41
N PHE A 179 -3.00 -8.32 25.44
CA PHE A 179 -1.61 -8.68 25.73
C PHE A 179 -1.45 -9.99 26.50
N GLU A 180 -0.30 -10.63 26.28
CA GLU A 180 0.31 -11.60 27.17
C GLU A 180 1.51 -10.99 27.93
N VAL A 181 2.08 -11.77 28.85
CA VAL A 181 3.26 -11.40 29.64
C VAL A 181 4.31 -12.51 29.48
N ASP A 182 5.53 -12.13 29.08
CA ASP A 182 6.62 -13.08 28.79
C ASP A 182 7.35 -13.62 30.05
N GLU A 183 8.42 -14.41 29.84
CA GLU A 183 9.17 -15.06 30.93
C GLU A 183 9.87 -14.07 31.88
N ASP A 184 10.24 -12.87 31.41
CA ASP A 184 10.90 -11.83 32.22
C ASP A 184 9.88 -10.84 32.83
N GLY A 185 8.65 -10.81 32.33
CA GLY A 185 7.53 -10.05 32.86
C GLY A 185 7.12 -8.84 32.04
N VAL A 186 7.54 -8.75 30.77
CA VAL A 186 7.24 -7.64 29.86
C VAL A 186 5.92 -7.90 29.12
N ARG A 187 5.17 -6.83 28.83
CA ARG A 187 3.92 -6.85 28.06
C ARG A 187 4.20 -7.07 26.58
N GLN A 188 3.65 -8.16 26.02
CA GLN A 188 3.67 -8.42 24.58
C GLN A 188 2.24 -8.44 24.06
N GLN A 189 1.93 -7.58 23.09
CA GLN A 189 0.64 -7.58 22.41
C GLN A 189 0.48 -8.81 21.51
N VAL A 190 -0.75 -9.19 21.21
CA VAL A 190 -1.07 -10.37 20.38
C VAL A 190 -1.73 -9.96 19.06
N ASN A 191 -1.48 -10.74 18.00
CA ASN A 191 -2.32 -10.70 16.81
C ASN A 191 -3.60 -11.52 17.08
N GLN A 192 -4.77 -11.02 16.68
CA GLN A 192 -6.04 -11.72 16.89
C GLN A 192 -6.61 -12.39 15.64
N ILE A 193 -5.95 -12.21 14.50
CA ILE A 193 -6.22 -12.93 13.24
C ILE A 193 -4.98 -13.76 12.84
N THR A 194 -5.06 -14.45 11.70
CA THR A 194 -3.87 -15.11 11.10
C THR A 194 -2.79 -14.07 10.79
N ALA A 195 -1.53 -14.50 10.76
CA ALA A 195 -0.43 -13.66 10.27
C ALA A 195 -0.24 -13.76 8.75
N PHE A 196 -0.80 -14.78 8.11
CA PHE A 196 -0.57 -15.12 6.70
C PHE A 196 -1.47 -14.31 5.78
N ILE A 197 -1.01 -14.05 4.55
CA ILE A 197 -1.87 -13.59 3.46
C ILE A 197 -2.68 -14.82 2.98
N ASP A 198 -3.67 -15.24 3.77
CA ASP A 198 -4.49 -16.44 3.56
C ASP A 198 -6.00 -16.15 3.43
N GLY A 199 -6.33 -14.87 3.20
CA GLY A 199 -7.68 -14.39 2.91
C GLY A 199 -8.61 -14.45 4.14
N SER A 200 -8.08 -14.49 5.35
CA SER A 200 -8.85 -14.40 6.59
C SER A 200 -9.78 -13.18 6.62
N MET A 201 -9.46 -12.07 5.94
CA MET A 201 -10.37 -10.92 5.81
C MET A 201 -11.61 -11.18 4.94
N ILE A 202 -11.59 -12.24 4.11
CA ILE A 202 -12.71 -12.76 3.32
C ILE A 202 -13.37 -13.97 4.01
N TYR A 203 -12.56 -14.88 4.57
CA TYR A 203 -12.99 -16.21 5.01
C TYR A 203 -13.21 -16.35 6.52
N GLY A 204 -12.69 -15.43 7.33
CA GLY A 204 -12.61 -15.52 8.79
C GLY A 204 -11.29 -16.11 9.26
N SER A 205 -10.90 -15.77 10.50
CA SER A 205 -9.78 -16.41 11.23
C SER A 205 -10.23 -17.55 12.15
N ASP A 206 -11.53 -17.90 12.16
CA ASP A 206 -12.07 -19.01 12.94
C ASP A 206 -13.14 -19.82 12.16
N GLU A 207 -13.22 -21.12 12.48
CA GLU A 207 -14.12 -22.09 11.83
C GLU A 207 -15.63 -21.80 12.04
N GLU A 208 -16.04 -21.06 13.08
CA GLU A 208 -17.43 -20.70 13.29
C GLU A 208 -17.84 -19.52 12.39
N LEU A 209 -17.00 -18.49 12.26
CA LEU A 209 -17.22 -17.40 11.30
C LEU A 209 -17.13 -17.89 9.85
N ALA A 210 -16.12 -18.71 9.52
CA ALA A 210 -16.00 -19.31 8.18
C ALA A 210 -17.21 -20.19 7.81
N ALA A 211 -17.81 -20.87 8.79
CA ALA A 211 -19.05 -21.62 8.59
C ALA A 211 -20.28 -20.70 8.42
N GLN A 212 -20.33 -19.53 9.07
CA GLN A 212 -21.42 -18.55 8.89
C GLN A 212 -21.38 -17.90 7.50
N LEU A 213 -20.19 -17.64 6.96
CA LEU A 213 -19.97 -16.99 5.66
C LEU A 213 -20.24 -17.91 4.45
N ARG A 214 -20.44 -19.22 4.65
CA ARG A 214 -20.66 -20.20 3.57
C ARG A 214 -22.14 -20.54 3.33
N THR A 215 -22.50 -20.78 2.07
CA THR A 215 -23.83 -21.30 1.71
C THR A 215 -23.98 -22.80 1.96
N PHE A 216 -22.87 -23.55 1.93
CA PHE A 216 -22.81 -25.01 1.79
C PHE A 216 -23.58 -25.56 0.57
N GLU A 217 -23.77 -24.74 -0.47
CA GLU A 217 -24.25 -25.17 -1.79
C GLU A 217 -23.35 -24.59 -2.89
N GLY A 218 -22.62 -25.48 -3.59
CA GLY A 218 -21.80 -25.13 -4.75
C GLY A 218 -20.38 -24.65 -4.43
N GLY A 219 -19.95 -24.77 -3.18
CA GLY A 219 -18.67 -24.23 -2.70
C GLY A 219 -18.66 -22.72 -2.53
N MET A 220 -19.82 -22.10 -2.35
CA MET A 220 -20.00 -20.65 -2.40
C MET A 220 -19.99 -19.97 -1.02
N LEU A 221 -19.53 -18.72 -1.01
CA LEU A 221 -19.78 -17.76 0.06
C LEU A 221 -21.17 -17.13 -0.09
N ALA A 222 -21.77 -16.75 1.03
CA ALA A 222 -23.05 -16.06 1.08
C ALA A 222 -22.92 -14.62 0.53
N THR A 223 -24.03 -14.11 -0.02
CA THR A 223 -24.16 -12.72 -0.51
C THR A 223 -25.54 -12.17 -0.16
N SER A 224 -25.74 -10.86 -0.27
CA SER A 224 -27.08 -10.27 -0.34
C SER A 224 -27.80 -10.63 -1.65
N ASP A 225 -29.11 -10.34 -1.74
CA ASP A 225 -29.93 -10.53 -2.96
C ASP A 225 -29.37 -9.76 -4.17
N ASP A 226 -28.67 -8.64 -3.94
CA ASP A 226 -28.09 -7.76 -4.97
C ASP A 226 -26.58 -8.03 -5.20
N GLY A 227 -26.02 -9.10 -4.63
CA GLY A 227 -24.63 -9.52 -4.86
C GLY A 227 -23.58 -8.64 -4.16
N LEU A 228 -23.94 -8.03 -3.02
CA LEU A 228 -23.01 -7.48 -2.04
C LEU A 228 -22.70 -8.56 -0.98
N LEU A 229 -21.88 -8.20 0.02
CA LEU A 229 -21.68 -9.02 1.22
C LEU A 229 -23.00 -9.43 1.90
N PRO A 230 -23.03 -10.53 2.69
CA PRO A 230 -24.17 -10.86 3.56
C PRO A 230 -24.29 -9.84 4.70
N TYR A 231 -25.41 -9.83 5.43
CA TYR A 231 -25.62 -8.94 6.59
C TYR A 231 -25.49 -9.70 7.91
N GLY A 232 -24.85 -9.07 8.89
CA GLY A 232 -24.85 -9.50 10.28
C GLY A 232 -26.13 -9.11 11.03
N ASP A 233 -26.32 -9.66 12.23
CA ASP A 233 -27.48 -9.40 13.12
C ASP A 233 -27.54 -7.93 13.62
N ASP A 234 -26.48 -7.15 13.45
CA ASP A 234 -26.39 -5.73 13.81
C ASP A 234 -26.81 -4.77 12.67
N GLY A 235 -26.98 -5.28 11.45
CA GLY A 235 -27.38 -4.50 10.27
C GLY A 235 -26.22 -4.00 9.40
N PHE A 236 -24.98 -4.35 9.72
CA PHE A 236 -23.81 -4.11 8.86
C PHE A 236 -23.53 -5.32 7.97
N PHE A 237 -22.65 -5.17 6.98
CA PHE A 237 -22.18 -6.30 6.20
C PHE A 237 -21.29 -7.23 7.06
N GLN A 238 -21.38 -8.54 6.85
CA GLN A 238 -20.54 -9.54 7.50
C GLN A 238 -19.48 -10.04 6.51
N ALA A 239 -18.23 -10.07 6.94
CA ALA A 239 -17.07 -10.56 6.20
C ALA A 239 -16.18 -11.41 7.15
N GLY A 240 -14.99 -11.80 6.68
CA GLY A 240 -14.02 -12.52 7.50
C GLY A 240 -13.33 -11.64 8.56
N ASP A 241 -13.07 -10.38 8.24
CA ASP A 241 -12.60 -9.37 9.18
C ASP A 241 -13.73 -8.49 9.71
N ILE A 242 -13.66 -8.14 11.00
CA ILE A 242 -14.71 -7.38 11.71
C ILE A 242 -14.78 -5.90 11.29
N ARG A 243 -13.73 -5.37 10.65
CA ARG A 243 -13.60 -3.97 10.27
C ARG A 243 -14.09 -3.71 8.85
N ALA A 244 -14.55 -4.72 8.10
CA ALA A 244 -14.90 -4.66 6.68
C ALA A 244 -15.93 -3.59 6.23
N ASN A 245 -16.60 -2.90 7.16
CA ASN A 245 -17.54 -1.79 6.90
C ASN A 245 -16.88 -0.40 7.10
N GLU A 246 -15.56 -0.34 7.25
CA GLU A 246 -14.76 0.84 7.61
C GLU A 246 -15.20 2.08 6.85
N ASN A 247 -14.83 2.08 5.58
CA ASN A 247 -15.29 2.97 4.54
C ASN A 247 -15.85 2.12 3.40
N VAL A 248 -16.65 2.74 2.55
CA VAL A 248 -17.30 2.06 1.42
C VAL A 248 -16.34 1.58 0.33
N ALA A 249 -15.08 2.07 0.26
CA ALA A 249 -14.09 1.57 -0.69
C ALA A 249 -13.46 0.25 -0.20
N LEU A 250 -13.10 0.14 1.09
CA LEU A 250 -12.74 -1.14 1.72
C LEU A 250 -13.88 -2.15 1.59
N THR A 251 -15.11 -1.74 1.91
CA THR A 251 -16.31 -2.59 1.79
C THR A 251 -16.52 -3.07 0.34
N SER A 252 -16.17 -2.23 -0.65
CA SER A 252 -16.17 -2.59 -2.08
C SER A 252 -15.09 -3.62 -2.43
N MET A 253 -13.91 -3.53 -1.81
CA MET A 253 -12.82 -4.50 -1.98
C MET A 253 -13.24 -5.89 -1.45
N HIS A 254 -13.74 -5.99 -0.21
CA HIS A 254 -14.31 -7.25 0.31
C HIS A 254 -15.41 -7.80 -0.61
N THR A 255 -16.27 -6.93 -1.15
CA THR A 255 -17.36 -7.32 -2.05
C THR A 255 -16.85 -7.98 -3.33
N ILE A 256 -15.83 -7.43 -4.01
CA ILE A 256 -15.33 -8.02 -5.26
C ILE A 256 -14.58 -9.34 -5.03
N TRP A 257 -13.91 -9.52 -3.89
CA TRP A 257 -13.24 -10.78 -3.58
C TRP A 257 -14.19 -11.92 -3.21
N VAL A 258 -15.31 -11.62 -2.52
CA VAL A 258 -16.40 -12.59 -2.34
C VAL A 258 -17.05 -12.98 -3.68
N ARG A 259 -17.15 -12.04 -4.63
CA ARG A 259 -17.60 -12.34 -6.00
C ARG A 259 -16.59 -13.23 -6.74
N GLU A 260 -15.29 -12.96 -6.65
CA GLU A 260 -14.25 -13.73 -7.36
C GLU A 260 -14.19 -15.19 -6.88
N HIS A 261 -14.25 -15.41 -5.56
CA HIS A 261 -14.39 -16.75 -4.99
C HIS A 261 -15.62 -17.49 -5.58
N ASN A 262 -16.77 -16.82 -5.62
CA ASN A 262 -18.01 -17.39 -6.16
C ASN A 262 -17.96 -17.61 -7.68
N ARG A 263 -17.22 -16.80 -8.44
CA ARG A 263 -16.93 -16.99 -9.87
C ARG A 263 -16.10 -18.26 -10.08
N ILE A 264 -14.99 -18.39 -9.35
CA ILE A 264 -14.06 -19.52 -9.44
C ILE A 264 -14.77 -20.83 -9.02
N ALA A 265 -15.51 -20.83 -7.91
CA ALA A 265 -16.30 -21.99 -7.47
C ALA A 265 -17.33 -22.44 -8.52
N ALA A 266 -18.02 -21.48 -9.17
CA ALA A 266 -18.98 -21.79 -10.24
C ALA A 266 -18.32 -22.37 -11.51
N GLU A 267 -17.11 -21.92 -11.85
CA GLU A 267 -16.34 -22.43 -12.99
C GLU A 267 -15.78 -23.84 -12.70
N LEU A 268 -15.17 -24.05 -11.53
CA LEU A 268 -14.73 -25.37 -11.07
C LEU A 268 -15.89 -26.40 -11.07
N ALA A 269 -17.08 -26.00 -10.62
CA ALA A 269 -18.28 -26.83 -10.63
C ALA A 269 -18.82 -27.11 -12.05
N ALA A 270 -18.60 -26.20 -13.00
CA ALA A 270 -18.99 -26.38 -14.40
C ALA A 270 -18.03 -27.30 -15.16
N GLU A 271 -16.73 -27.26 -14.84
CA GLU A 271 -15.69 -28.11 -15.42
C GLU A 271 -15.71 -29.53 -14.83
N ASN A 272 -15.86 -29.64 -13.49
CA ASN A 272 -15.78 -30.89 -12.74
C ASN A 272 -17.04 -31.17 -11.90
N PRO A 273 -18.21 -31.51 -12.51
CA PRO A 273 -19.50 -31.65 -11.79
C PRO A 273 -19.64 -32.85 -10.84
N ASP A 274 -18.55 -33.58 -10.57
CA ASP A 274 -18.47 -34.67 -9.59
C ASP A 274 -17.79 -34.22 -8.28
N LEU A 275 -17.25 -32.99 -8.20
CA LEU A 275 -16.71 -32.39 -6.96
C LEU A 275 -17.82 -32.11 -5.93
N THR A 276 -17.48 -32.22 -4.65
CA THR A 276 -18.35 -31.83 -3.52
C THR A 276 -18.23 -30.34 -3.19
N ASP A 277 -19.21 -29.83 -2.41
CA ASP A 277 -19.21 -28.45 -1.89
C ASP A 277 -17.87 -28.05 -1.22
N GLU A 278 -17.35 -28.93 -0.37
CA GLU A 278 -16.09 -28.71 0.35
C GLU A 278 -14.89 -28.67 -0.61
N GLU A 279 -14.84 -29.58 -1.60
CA GLU A 279 -13.77 -29.59 -2.58
C GLU A 279 -13.81 -28.34 -3.49
N LEU A 280 -15.01 -27.81 -3.79
CA LEU A 280 -15.18 -26.57 -4.55
C LEU A 280 -14.75 -25.34 -3.73
N TYR A 281 -15.23 -25.23 -2.49
CA TYR A 281 -14.88 -24.13 -1.58
C TYR A 281 -13.38 -24.04 -1.34
N GLN A 282 -12.73 -25.17 -1.02
CA GLN A 282 -11.29 -25.18 -0.72
C GLN A 282 -10.43 -24.90 -1.96
N GLN A 283 -10.80 -25.39 -3.15
CA GLN A 283 -10.10 -25.05 -4.39
C GLN A 283 -10.29 -23.57 -4.76
N ALA A 284 -11.50 -23.01 -4.61
CA ALA A 284 -11.76 -21.60 -4.86
C ALA A 284 -11.01 -20.69 -3.86
N ARG A 285 -11.00 -21.04 -2.56
CA ARG A 285 -10.19 -20.36 -1.54
C ARG A 285 -8.71 -20.41 -1.88
N GLN A 286 -8.17 -21.57 -2.24
CA GLN A 286 -6.74 -21.73 -2.54
C GLN A 286 -6.30 -20.93 -3.77
N ILE A 287 -7.16 -20.77 -4.79
CA ILE A 287 -6.87 -19.92 -5.96
C ILE A 287 -6.92 -18.44 -5.57
N VAL A 288 -7.97 -17.99 -4.85
CA VAL A 288 -8.08 -16.59 -4.38
C VAL A 288 -6.92 -16.19 -3.49
N ILE A 289 -6.46 -17.06 -2.58
CA ILE A 289 -5.24 -16.84 -1.78
C ILE A 289 -4.04 -16.60 -2.71
N GLY A 290 -3.90 -17.41 -3.75
CA GLY A 290 -2.84 -17.23 -4.74
C GLY A 290 -2.92 -15.88 -5.47
N GLU A 291 -4.12 -15.42 -5.84
CA GLU A 291 -4.32 -14.13 -6.48
C GLU A 291 -4.02 -12.96 -5.53
N LEU A 292 -4.43 -13.03 -4.26
CA LEU A 292 -4.07 -12.04 -3.22
C LEU A 292 -2.55 -11.94 -3.01
N GLN A 293 -1.88 -13.09 -2.89
CA GLN A 293 -0.43 -13.18 -2.74
C GLN A 293 0.32 -12.66 -3.98
N ALA A 294 -0.13 -13.04 -5.18
CA ALA A 294 0.46 -12.60 -6.45
C ALA A 294 0.32 -11.09 -6.66
N ILE A 295 -0.88 -10.51 -6.50
CA ILE A 295 -1.10 -9.06 -6.65
C ILE A 295 -0.27 -8.29 -5.61
N THR A 296 -0.19 -8.76 -4.37
CA THR A 296 0.58 -8.09 -3.32
C THR A 296 2.08 -8.00 -3.67
N PHE A 297 2.69 -9.08 -4.15
CA PHE A 297 4.14 -9.12 -4.43
C PHE A 297 4.53 -8.69 -5.84
N ASN A 298 3.65 -8.84 -6.83
CA ASN A 298 3.95 -8.51 -8.23
C ASN A 298 3.48 -7.10 -8.62
N GLU A 299 2.47 -6.54 -7.93
CA GLU A 299 1.91 -5.21 -8.24
C GLU A 299 2.07 -4.20 -7.10
N PHE A 300 1.62 -4.52 -5.88
CA PHE A 300 1.55 -3.55 -4.76
C PHE A 300 2.93 -3.20 -4.19
N LEU A 301 3.71 -4.17 -3.72
CA LEU A 301 5.04 -3.90 -3.16
C LEU A 301 6.00 -3.26 -4.21
N PRO A 302 6.01 -3.66 -5.50
CA PRO A 302 6.79 -2.98 -6.52
C PRO A 302 6.27 -1.57 -6.89
N ALA A 303 5.01 -1.23 -6.62
CA ALA A 303 4.53 0.14 -6.76
C ALA A 303 5.14 1.04 -5.68
N LEU A 304 5.13 0.57 -4.42
CA LEU A 304 5.67 1.26 -3.25
C LEU A 304 7.19 1.44 -3.28
N PHE A 305 7.93 0.37 -3.63
CA PHE A 305 9.38 0.29 -3.48
C PHE A 305 10.16 0.34 -4.81
N GLY A 306 9.48 0.29 -5.95
CA GLY A 306 10.13 0.04 -7.24
C GLY A 306 10.65 -1.39 -7.37
N THR A 307 11.29 -1.70 -8.51
CA THR A 307 11.71 -3.09 -8.77
C THR A 307 12.93 -3.54 -7.97
N GLY A 308 12.83 -4.73 -7.36
CA GLY A 308 13.97 -5.49 -6.86
C GLY A 308 14.45 -5.15 -5.44
N VAL A 309 13.68 -4.34 -4.69
CA VAL A 309 13.89 -4.12 -3.26
C VAL A 309 13.57 -5.39 -2.47
N VAL A 310 12.36 -5.95 -2.64
CA VAL A 310 12.01 -7.30 -2.18
C VAL A 310 12.82 -8.33 -2.99
N SER A 311 13.31 -9.37 -2.32
CA SER A 311 14.10 -10.47 -2.90
C SER A 311 13.28 -11.38 -3.84
N GLU A 312 13.97 -12.14 -4.69
CA GLU A 312 13.38 -13.27 -5.45
C GLU A 312 13.04 -14.41 -4.46
N TYR A 313 11.85 -15.03 -4.57
CA TYR A 313 11.48 -16.19 -3.75
C TYR A 313 12.44 -17.36 -3.97
N THR A 314 12.85 -18.04 -2.88
CA THR A 314 13.79 -19.17 -2.96
C THR A 314 13.22 -20.52 -2.49
N GLY A 315 11.94 -20.53 -2.08
CA GLY A 315 11.25 -21.68 -1.51
C GLY A 315 11.02 -21.54 0.01
N TYR A 316 9.94 -22.12 0.51
CA TYR A 316 9.54 -22.10 1.92
C TYR A 316 10.65 -22.62 2.85
N ASP A 317 10.97 -21.85 3.89
CA ASP A 317 11.90 -22.21 4.95
C ASP A 317 11.17 -22.26 6.30
N SER A 318 10.96 -23.47 6.81
CA SER A 318 10.32 -23.73 8.11
C SER A 318 11.08 -23.19 9.34
N THR A 319 12.23 -22.53 9.15
CA THR A 319 12.97 -21.83 10.21
C THR A 319 12.73 -20.32 10.25
N VAL A 320 11.98 -19.78 9.29
CA VAL A 320 11.48 -18.40 9.30
C VAL A 320 10.28 -18.29 10.25
N ASP A 321 10.16 -17.14 10.92
CA ASP A 321 9.01 -16.78 11.75
C ASP A 321 8.12 -15.75 11.02
N PRO A 322 6.94 -16.15 10.49
CA PRO A 322 6.02 -15.25 9.80
C PRO A 322 5.28 -14.29 10.75
N SER A 323 5.35 -14.50 12.08
CA SER A 323 4.59 -13.72 13.06
C SER A 323 4.82 -12.21 12.91
N ILE A 324 3.75 -11.43 13.11
CA ILE A 324 3.74 -10.00 12.78
C ILE A 324 4.63 -9.20 13.75
N ALA A 325 5.48 -8.34 13.22
CA ALA A 325 6.28 -7.41 13.99
C ALA A 325 5.42 -6.27 14.57
N ASN A 326 5.66 -5.91 15.82
CA ASN A 326 4.93 -4.87 16.51
C ASN A 326 5.22 -3.48 15.89
N GLU A 327 6.47 -3.27 15.46
CA GLU A 327 6.93 -2.10 14.71
C GLU A 327 6.31 -1.99 13.31
N PHE A 328 5.92 -3.12 12.69
CA PHE A 328 5.21 -3.14 11.41
C PHE A 328 3.76 -2.68 11.60
N SER A 329 2.99 -3.39 12.43
CA SER A 329 1.54 -3.17 12.60
C SER A 329 1.18 -1.89 13.39
N ASN A 330 2.10 -1.38 14.21
CA ASN A 330 1.85 -0.21 15.06
C ASN A 330 2.78 0.98 14.78
N ALA A 331 3.58 0.91 13.70
CA ALA A 331 4.18 2.09 13.07
C ALA A 331 4.23 1.95 11.54
N ALA A 332 5.13 1.13 10.98
CA ALA A 332 5.53 1.26 9.58
C ALA A 332 4.38 1.06 8.58
N TYR A 333 3.56 0.01 8.72
CA TYR A 333 2.47 -0.28 7.77
C TYR A 333 1.27 0.66 7.91
N ARG A 334 1.29 1.56 8.91
CA ARG A 334 0.30 2.65 9.09
C ARG A 334 0.60 3.88 8.23
N PHE A 335 1.47 3.75 7.22
CA PHE A 335 1.73 4.83 6.26
C PHE A 335 0.46 5.22 5.49
N GLY A 336 -0.42 4.27 5.16
CA GLY A 336 -1.61 4.49 4.33
C GLY A 336 -2.63 5.50 4.88
N HIS A 337 -2.54 5.86 6.16
CA HIS A 337 -3.36 6.90 6.78
C HIS A 337 -3.05 8.33 6.28
N THR A 338 -1.86 8.56 5.74
CA THR A 338 -1.41 9.84 5.16
C THR A 338 -2.01 10.05 3.77
N MET A 339 -2.02 8.98 2.98
CA MET A 339 -2.48 8.91 1.59
C MET A 339 -3.97 9.19 1.35
N LEU A 340 -4.77 9.36 2.41
CA LEU A 340 -6.24 9.41 2.34
C LEU A 340 -6.75 10.71 1.72
N SER A 341 -7.44 10.60 0.58
CA SER A 341 -8.12 11.72 -0.08
C SER A 341 -9.39 12.16 0.67
N SER A 342 -9.56 13.46 0.95
CA SER A 342 -10.78 14.03 1.57
C SER A 342 -12.08 13.78 0.77
N GLU A 343 -11.99 13.47 -0.52
CA GLU A 343 -13.15 13.13 -1.35
C GLU A 343 -12.86 11.91 -2.23
N LEU A 344 -13.64 10.84 -2.03
CA LEU A 344 -13.61 9.66 -2.88
C LEU A 344 -14.38 9.94 -4.17
N LEU A 345 -13.69 9.82 -5.31
CA LEU A 345 -14.32 10.01 -6.62
C LEU A 345 -15.35 8.91 -6.92
N ARG A 346 -16.45 9.26 -7.58
CA ARG A 346 -17.38 8.28 -8.18
C ARG A 346 -17.58 8.59 -9.66
N LEU A 347 -17.14 7.70 -10.54
CA LEU A 347 -16.99 7.95 -11.98
C LEU A 347 -17.86 7.05 -12.88
N ASP A 348 -18.37 7.63 -13.96
CA ASP A 348 -19.18 6.94 -14.98
C ASP A 348 -18.33 6.18 -16.02
N GLU A 349 -18.98 5.42 -16.91
CA GLU A 349 -18.33 4.67 -18.00
C GLU A 349 -17.51 5.55 -18.98
N ASN A 350 -17.65 6.88 -18.90
CA ASN A 350 -16.98 7.87 -19.74
C ASN A 350 -15.94 8.72 -18.97
N GLY A 351 -15.71 8.46 -17.67
CA GLY A 351 -14.76 9.21 -16.82
C GLY A 351 -15.27 10.58 -16.32
N ASN A 352 -16.58 10.81 -16.30
CA ASN A 352 -17.20 11.96 -15.63
C ASN A 352 -17.62 11.57 -14.21
N VAL A 353 -17.81 12.57 -13.34
CA VAL A 353 -18.50 12.35 -12.05
C VAL A 353 -19.91 11.80 -12.30
N SER A 354 -20.28 10.74 -11.58
CA SER A 354 -21.57 10.04 -11.71
C SER A 354 -22.77 10.86 -11.21
N ASP A 355 -24.00 10.39 -11.49
CA ASP A 355 -25.26 11.06 -11.09
C ASP A 355 -25.41 11.19 -9.56
N GLU A 356 -24.80 10.29 -8.78
CA GLU A 356 -24.72 10.32 -7.31
C GLU A 356 -23.69 11.31 -6.74
N GLY A 357 -22.82 11.88 -7.59
CA GLY A 357 -21.73 12.76 -7.18
C GLY A 357 -20.58 12.04 -6.46
N ASN A 358 -19.46 12.72 -6.24
CA ASN A 358 -18.38 12.22 -5.39
C ASN A 358 -18.82 12.13 -3.91
N LEU A 359 -18.03 11.46 -3.08
CA LEU A 359 -18.33 11.18 -1.67
C LEU A 359 -17.19 11.67 -0.77
N ALA A 360 -17.42 12.73 0.02
CA ALA A 360 -16.44 13.18 1.02
C ALA A 360 -16.17 12.07 2.05
N LEU A 361 -14.90 11.87 2.41
CA LEU A 361 -14.41 10.73 3.20
C LEU A 361 -15.16 10.56 4.53
N LEU A 362 -15.44 11.67 5.23
CA LEU A 362 -16.25 11.70 6.45
C LEU A 362 -17.65 11.05 6.32
N ASN A 363 -18.24 11.01 5.12
CA ASN A 363 -19.54 10.36 4.85
C ASN A 363 -19.39 8.97 4.20
N ALA A 364 -18.16 8.55 3.89
CA ALA A 364 -17.82 7.24 3.35
C ALA A 364 -17.69 6.19 4.46
N PHE A 365 -17.36 6.60 5.68
CA PHE A 365 -17.34 5.73 6.84
C PHE A 365 -18.75 5.24 7.18
N PHE A 366 -18.87 3.98 7.59
CA PHE A 366 -20.10 3.42 8.17
C PHE A 366 -21.38 3.45 7.35
N ASN A 367 -21.28 3.68 6.04
CA ASN A 367 -22.43 3.94 5.20
C ASN A 367 -22.66 2.81 4.17
N PRO A 368 -23.01 1.57 4.61
CA PRO A 368 -23.30 0.47 3.69
C PRO A 368 -24.46 0.83 2.74
N SER A 369 -25.30 1.78 3.14
CA SER A 369 -26.38 2.32 2.32
C SER A 369 -25.92 3.01 1.03
N GLU A 370 -24.66 3.47 0.92
CA GLU A 370 -24.14 3.93 -0.38
C GLU A 370 -23.94 2.77 -1.35
N LEU A 371 -23.47 1.60 -0.87
CA LEU A 371 -23.30 0.42 -1.72
C LEU A 371 -24.65 -0.25 -2.02
N GLU A 372 -25.60 -0.25 -1.07
CA GLU A 372 -26.99 -0.65 -1.32
C GLU A 372 -27.67 0.18 -2.43
N GLN A 373 -27.37 1.47 -2.50
CA GLN A 373 -28.04 2.41 -3.42
C GLN A 373 -27.32 2.55 -4.77
N ASN A 374 -25.98 2.51 -4.78
CA ASN A 374 -25.16 2.87 -5.95
C ASN A 374 -24.29 1.70 -6.47
N GLY A 375 -24.11 0.62 -5.71
CA GLY A 375 -23.16 -0.44 -6.02
C GLY A 375 -21.71 -0.05 -5.74
N VAL A 376 -20.76 -0.83 -6.26
CA VAL A 376 -19.30 -0.66 -6.05
C VAL A 376 -18.60 0.02 -7.22
N ASP A 377 -19.21 -0.04 -8.41
CA ASP A 377 -18.57 0.14 -9.71
C ASP A 377 -18.06 1.56 -9.96
N SER A 378 -18.85 2.59 -9.61
CA SER A 378 -18.43 3.99 -9.79
C SER A 378 -17.34 4.41 -8.81
N LEU A 379 -17.38 3.86 -7.59
CA LEU A 379 -16.39 4.11 -6.54
C LEU A 379 -15.06 3.42 -6.84
N LEU A 380 -15.07 2.14 -7.24
CA LEU A 380 -13.86 1.43 -7.67
C LEU A 380 -13.21 2.12 -8.88
N ARG A 381 -14.00 2.53 -9.89
CA ARG A 381 -13.50 3.31 -11.03
C ARG A 381 -12.90 4.66 -10.61
N GLY A 382 -13.45 5.30 -9.58
CA GLY A 382 -12.90 6.52 -8.99
C GLY A 382 -11.57 6.27 -8.29
N ALA A 383 -11.50 5.24 -7.45
CA ALA A 383 -10.30 4.87 -6.69
C ALA A 383 -9.12 4.45 -7.58
N THR A 384 -9.38 3.86 -8.75
CA THR A 384 -8.33 3.57 -9.74
C THR A 384 -7.90 4.79 -10.58
N VAL A 385 -8.45 5.99 -10.36
CA VAL A 385 -8.16 7.19 -11.18
C VAL A 385 -7.70 8.38 -10.36
N ASN A 386 -8.21 8.56 -9.15
CA ASN A 386 -7.75 9.62 -8.26
C ASN A 386 -6.32 9.33 -7.79
N VAL A 387 -5.45 10.35 -7.79
CA VAL A 387 -4.11 10.26 -7.18
C VAL A 387 -4.28 10.47 -5.67
N ALA A 388 -3.65 9.61 -4.88
CA ALA A 388 -3.66 9.67 -3.43
C ALA A 388 -2.91 10.91 -2.90
N GLN A 389 -3.07 11.24 -1.62
CA GLN A 389 -2.15 12.15 -0.92
C GLN A 389 -0.78 11.47 -0.74
N GLU A 390 0.23 12.27 -0.38
CA GLU A 390 1.60 11.78 -0.21
C GLU A 390 1.78 10.86 1.02
N ILE A 391 2.84 10.04 0.99
CA ILE A 391 3.39 9.35 2.17
C ILE A 391 4.38 10.30 2.86
N ASP A 392 3.86 11.22 3.67
CA ASP A 392 4.65 12.16 4.47
C ASP A 392 4.14 12.23 5.92
N ASN A 393 4.36 13.33 6.65
CA ASN A 393 3.79 13.49 7.99
C ASN A 393 2.35 14.03 8.03
N GLU A 394 1.81 14.56 6.93
CA GLU A 394 0.54 15.32 6.91
C GLU A 394 -0.68 14.40 6.73
N LEU A 395 -1.79 14.75 7.38
CA LEU A 395 -3.05 13.99 7.32
C LEU A 395 -4.23 14.93 7.10
N VAL A 396 -5.10 14.60 6.14
CA VAL A 396 -6.30 15.39 5.84
C VAL A 396 -7.18 15.59 7.06
N ASP A 397 -7.81 16.76 7.16
CA ASP A 397 -8.56 17.20 8.34
C ASP A 397 -9.71 16.23 8.69
N ASP A 398 -10.29 15.55 7.68
CA ASP A 398 -11.29 14.47 7.79
C ASP A 398 -10.88 13.34 8.77
N VAL A 399 -9.60 12.97 8.79
CA VAL A 399 -9.06 11.92 9.69
C VAL A 399 -8.20 12.46 10.84
N ARG A 400 -7.72 13.70 10.72
CA ARG A 400 -6.89 14.35 11.75
C ARG A 400 -7.69 15.10 12.82
N ASN A 401 -8.96 15.42 12.57
CA ASN A 401 -9.83 16.03 13.59
C ASN A 401 -11.30 15.60 13.51
N PHE A 402 -11.76 15.10 12.36
CA PHE A 402 -13.16 14.71 12.16
C PHE A 402 -13.37 13.20 12.13
N LEU A 403 -12.36 12.42 12.56
CA LEU A 403 -12.36 10.96 12.46
C LEU A 403 -13.56 10.38 13.24
N PHE A 404 -14.54 9.85 12.49
CA PHE A 404 -15.79 9.29 13.01
C PHE A 404 -16.66 10.28 13.80
N GLY A 405 -16.55 11.59 13.50
CA GLY A 405 -17.48 12.60 13.97
C GLY A 405 -16.85 13.96 14.23
N PRO A 406 -17.66 15.01 14.47
CA PRO A 406 -17.14 16.30 14.86
C PRO A 406 -16.55 16.29 16.29
N PRO A 407 -15.47 17.02 16.55
CA PRO A 407 -14.90 17.21 17.88
C PRO A 407 -15.94 17.61 18.94
N GLY A 408 -15.84 17.02 20.12
CA GLY A 408 -16.83 17.18 21.19
C GLY A 408 -18.14 16.39 20.99
N ALA A 409 -18.25 15.60 19.92
CA ALA A 409 -19.30 14.62 19.67
C ALA A 409 -18.68 13.30 19.16
N ASP A 410 -17.83 12.71 20.00
CA ASP A 410 -17.17 11.41 19.82
C ASP A 410 -16.23 11.27 18.60
N GLY A 411 -15.84 12.37 17.94
CA GLY A 411 -14.77 12.40 16.93
C GLY A 411 -13.35 12.24 17.50
N PHE A 412 -12.41 11.81 16.66
CA PHE A 412 -11.02 11.46 17.01
C PHE A 412 -9.96 12.13 16.09
N ASP A 413 -8.68 11.84 16.36
CA ASP A 413 -7.51 12.25 15.57
C ASP A 413 -6.63 11.01 15.31
N LEU A 414 -6.54 10.58 14.05
CA LEU A 414 -5.84 9.36 13.63
C LEU A 414 -4.33 9.44 13.86
N ALA A 415 -3.72 10.61 13.67
CA ALA A 415 -2.29 10.80 13.92
C ALA A 415 -1.98 10.69 15.42
N SER A 416 -2.81 11.30 16.27
CA SER A 416 -2.70 11.18 17.72
C SER A 416 -2.90 9.74 18.20
N LEU A 417 -3.86 9.02 17.62
CA LEU A 417 -4.13 7.61 17.91
C LEU A 417 -2.92 6.72 17.54
N ASN A 418 -2.35 6.88 16.35
CA ASN A 418 -1.17 6.13 15.91
C ASN A 418 0.03 6.31 16.86
N ILE A 419 0.34 7.55 17.22
CA ILE A 419 1.43 7.88 18.16
C ILE A 419 1.18 7.23 19.53
N GLN A 420 -0.03 7.40 20.07
CA GLN A 420 -0.37 6.88 21.40
C GLN A 420 -0.44 5.34 21.44
N ARG A 421 -0.88 4.68 20.36
CA ARG A 421 -0.84 3.21 20.24
C ARG A 421 0.58 2.67 20.17
N GLY A 422 1.49 3.33 19.43
CA GLY A 422 2.92 2.99 19.45
C GLY A 422 3.53 3.08 20.86
N ARG A 423 3.12 4.10 21.65
CA ARG A 423 3.52 4.25 23.06
C ARG A 423 2.91 3.17 23.97
N ASP A 424 1.65 2.80 23.77
CA ASP A 424 1.00 1.68 24.46
C ASP A 424 1.68 0.33 24.18
N HIS A 425 2.13 0.13 22.95
CA HIS A 425 2.84 -1.08 22.52
C HIS A 425 4.31 -1.11 22.98
N GLY A 426 4.81 -0.03 23.58
CA GLY A 426 6.19 0.08 24.03
C GLY A 426 7.18 0.01 22.87
N LEU A 427 6.83 0.58 21.71
CA LEU A 427 7.78 0.71 20.61
C LEU A 427 8.94 1.63 21.02
N ALA A 428 10.14 1.30 20.55
CA ALA A 428 11.32 2.13 20.74
C ALA A 428 11.18 3.50 20.05
N ASP A 429 12.07 4.44 20.38
CA ASP A 429 12.24 5.63 19.54
C ASP A 429 12.76 5.24 18.15
N TYR A 430 12.58 6.17 17.20
CA TYR A 430 13.06 6.05 15.83
C TYR A 430 14.55 5.69 15.72
N ASN A 431 15.43 6.32 16.51
CA ASN A 431 16.88 6.14 16.38
C ASN A 431 17.33 4.77 16.94
N ALA A 432 16.78 4.36 18.09
CA ALA A 432 16.98 3.03 18.65
C ALA A 432 16.43 1.92 17.73
N THR A 433 15.29 2.16 17.05
CA THR A 433 14.74 1.21 16.07
C THR A 433 15.67 1.07 14.85
N ARG A 434 16.17 2.18 14.30
CA ARG A 434 17.19 2.17 13.23
C ARG A 434 18.42 1.35 13.61
N VAL A 435 18.96 1.55 14.81
CA VAL A 435 20.12 0.80 15.33
C VAL A 435 19.79 -0.70 15.50
N ALA A 436 18.58 -1.06 15.92
CA ALA A 436 18.15 -2.46 16.06
C ALA A 436 18.04 -3.17 14.69
N LEU A 437 17.54 -2.47 13.67
CA LEU A 437 17.51 -2.92 12.26
C LEU A 437 18.91 -2.97 11.62
N GLY A 438 19.95 -2.46 12.29
CA GLY A 438 21.32 -2.38 11.77
C GLY A 438 21.60 -1.21 10.83
N LEU A 439 20.66 -0.26 10.74
CA LEU A 439 20.82 1.01 10.02
C LEU A 439 21.72 1.97 10.84
N SER A 440 22.14 3.08 10.22
CA SER A 440 22.94 4.10 10.92
C SER A 440 22.07 4.97 11.84
N GLU A 441 22.58 5.29 13.03
CA GLU A 441 21.99 6.33 13.88
C GLU A 441 22.08 7.70 13.18
N VAL A 442 21.03 8.52 13.30
CA VAL A 442 21.07 9.93 12.85
C VAL A 442 21.71 10.81 13.93
N GLU A 443 22.50 11.82 13.55
CA GLU A 443 23.10 12.78 14.50
C GLU A 443 22.27 14.08 14.62
N SER A 444 21.38 14.37 13.67
CA SER A 444 20.57 15.59 13.60
C SER A 444 19.27 15.41 12.82
N PHE A 445 18.31 16.32 13.01
CA PHE A 445 17.01 16.30 12.30
C PHE A 445 17.15 16.49 10.78
N SER A 446 18.22 17.13 10.31
CA SER A 446 18.57 17.26 8.88
C SER A 446 19.25 16.03 8.28
N ASP A 447 19.47 14.98 9.07
CA ASP A 447 19.87 13.65 8.57
C ASP A 447 18.65 12.71 8.44
N ILE A 448 17.44 13.20 8.76
CA ILE A 448 16.16 12.52 8.56
C ILE A 448 15.49 13.02 7.27
N THR A 449 15.41 14.35 7.12
CA THR A 449 14.71 15.01 6.02
C THR A 449 15.49 16.17 5.43
N SER A 450 15.33 16.33 4.12
CA SER A 450 15.78 17.47 3.33
C SER A 450 14.90 18.71 3.49
N ASP A 451 13.66 18.60 4.00
CA ASP A 451 12.79 19.74 4.27
C ASP A 451 13.19 20.46 5.58
N PRO A 452 13.69 21.70 5.53
CA PRO A 452 14.04 22.46 6.72
C PRO A 452 12.82 22.84 7.59
N GLU A 453 11.58 22.78 7.09
CA GLU A 453 10.38 23.04 7.89
C GLU A 453 9.94 21.79 8.67
N VAL A 454 9.96 20.59 8.08
CA VAL A 454 9.77 19.31 8.82
C VAL A 454 10.89 19.09 9.84
N ALA A 455 12.16 19.29 9.48
CA ALA A 455 13.28 19.18 10.43
C ALA A 455 13.12 20.15 11.62
N ALA A 456 12.59 21.36 11.39
CA ALA A 456 12.31 22.34 12.45
C ALA A 456 11.06 21.99 13.29
N LYS A 457 10.00 21.43 12.68
CA LYS A 457 8.84 20.86 13.39
C LYS A 457 9.31 19.75 14.36
N LEU A 458 10.20 18.86 13.93
CA LEU A 458 10.79 17.79 14.75
C LEU A 458 11.70 18.34 15.88
N GLU A 459 12.58 19.30 15.60
CA GLU A 459 13.42 19.94 16.64
C GLU A 459 12.56 20.62 17.71
N GLN A 460 11.48 21.30 17.31
CA GLN A 460 10.53 21.94 18.22
C GLN A 460 9.83 20.94 19.16
N LEU A 461 9.41 19.79 18.64
CA LEU A 461 8.64 18.78 19.38
C LEU A 461 9.51 17.92 20.30
N TYR A 462 10.60 17.35 19.78
CA TYR A 462 11.34 16.30 20.48
C TYR A 462 12.66 16.80 21.12
N GLY A 463 13.26 17.87 20.60
CA GLY A 463 14.51 18.47 21.11
C GLY A 463 15.78 17.62 20.98
N THR A 464 15.65 16.31 20.73
CA THR A 464 16.71 15.38 20.30
C THR A 464 16.12 14.31 19.37
N VAL A 465 16.94 13.73 18.51
CA VAL A 465 16.52 12.65 17.59
C VAL A 465 16.20 11.33 18.33
N ASP A 466 16.87 11.08 19.46
CA ASP A 466 16.70 9.90 20.33
C ASP A 466 15.39 9.86 21.12
N ASN A 467 14.39 10.67 20.75
CA ASN A 467 13.09 10.73 21.42
C ASN A 467 11.90 10.79 20.45
N ILE A 468 12.14 10.69 19.13
CA ILE A 468 11.07 10.72 18.11
C ILE A 468 10.26 9.42 18.18
N ASP A 469 8.92 9.52 18.22
CA ASP A 469 8.03 8.36 18.10
C ASP A 469 8.20 7.69 16.72
N LEU A 470 8.38 6.36 16.67
CA LEU A 470 8.76 5.63 15.44
C LEU A 470 7.86 5.94 14.23
N TRP A 471 6.53 6.05 14.43
CA TRP A 471 5.60 6.39 13.35
C TRP A 471 5.89 7.77 12.73
N VAL A 472 6.21 8.76 13.56
CA VAL A 472 6.50 10.14 13.13
C VAL A 472 7.87 10.22 12.47
N GLY A 473 8.86 9.48 12.99
CA GLY A 473 10.22 9.48 12.48
C GLY A 473 10.34 8.85 11.10
N GLY A 474 9.73 7.67 10.88
CA GLY A 474 9.80 6.99 9.58
C GLY A 474 8.96 7.66 8.48
N LEU A 475 7.85 8.33 8.84
CA LEU A 475 7.09 9.18 7.92
C LEU A 475 7.79 10.51 7.60
N ALA A 476 8.83 10.89 8.35
CA ALA A 476 9.62 12.08 8.10
C ALA A 476 10.88 11.80 7.26
N GLU A 477 11.21 10.55 6.97
CA GLU A 477 12.39 10.21 6.17
C GLU A 477 12.23 10.65 4.70
N ASP A 478 13.26 11.27 4.12
CA ASP A 478 13.33 11.44 2.66
C ASP A 478 13.15 10.07 1.96
N HIS A 479 12.32 10.03 0.91
CA HIS A 479 12.04 8.78 0.19
C HIS A 479 13.29 8.24 -0.53
N LEU A 480 13.44 6.91 -0.54
CA LEU A 480 14.50 6.25 -1.30
C LEU A 480 14.27 6.40 -2.81
N PRO A 481 15.32 6.61 -3.63
CA PRO A 481 15.18 6.73 -5.08
C PRO A 481 14.40 5.56 -5.70
N GLY A 482 13.28 5.87 -6.36
CA GLY A 482 12.39 4.87 -6.96
C GLY A 482 11.36 4.25 -6.01
N SER A 483 11.16 4.81 -4.80
CA SER A 483 10.16 4.42 -3.82
C SER A 483 9.43 5.66 -3.28
N SER A 484 8.22 5.51 -2.71
CA SER A 484 7.60 6.55 -1.86
C SER A 484 7.74 6.17 -0.38
N MET A 485 8.95 5.79 0.05
CA MET A 485 9.21 5.31 1.41
C MET A 485 10.67 5.55 1.84
N GLY A 486 10.87 5.91 3.11
CA GLY A 486 12.18 6.07 3.73
C GLY A 486 12.90 4.75 4.07
N GLU A 487 14.16 4.84 4.50
CA GLU A 487 15.04 3.70 4.81
C GLU A 487 14.49 2.80 5.94
N THR A 488 14.00 3.39 7.03
CA THR A 488 13.54 2.67 8.23
C THR A 488 12.27 1.89 7.94
N PHE A 489 11.27 2.53 7.33
CA PHE A 489 10.01 1.86 7.00
C PHE A 489 10.19 0.85 5.86
N THR A 490 11.06 1.12 4.88
CA THR A 490 11.44 0.12 3.88
C THR A 490 12.02 -1.13 4.55
N ALA A 491 12.95 -0.98 5.50
CA ALA A 491 13.53 -2.11 6.22
C ALA A 491 12.50 -2.92 7.01
N ILE A 492 11.57 -2.26 7.73
CA ILE A 492 10.52 -2.93 8.52
C ILE A 492 9.50 -3.65 7.63
N ILE A 493 9.05 -3.01 6.55
CA ILE A 493 8.00 -3.56 5.67
C ILE A 493 8.56 -4.70 4.83
N VAL A 494 9.78 -4.58 4.30
CA VAL A 494 10.42 -5.64 3.51
C VAL A 494 10.72 -6.86 4.39
N ASP A 495 11.26 -6.69 5.61
CA ASP A 495 11.43 -7.81 6.57
C ASP A 495 10.12 -8.56 6.81
N GLN A 496 9.03 -7.82 7.09
CA GLN A 496 7.74 -8.48 7.36
C GLN A 496 7.24 -9.25 6.13
N PHE A 497 7.18 -8.64 4.95
CA PHE A 497 6.66 -9.33 3.76
C PHE A 497 7.55 -10.49 3.31
N GLU A 498 8.89 -10.39 3.43
CA GLU A 498 9.77 -11.53 3.17
C GLU A 498 9.54 -12.67 4.16
N ARG A 499 9.33 -12.38 5.45
CA ARG A 499 9.00 -13.41 6.44
C ARG A 499 7.61 -14.02 6.25
N LEU A 500 6.61 -13.25 5.80
CA LEU A 500 5.29 -13.77 5.42
C LEU A 500 5.40 -14.75 4.25
N ARG A 501 6.17 -14.40 3.22
CA ARG A 501 6.35 -15.22 2.02
C ARG A 501 7.18 -16.49 2.28
N ASP A 502 8.34 -16.33 2.92
CA ASP A 502 9.29 -17.43 3.09
C ASP A 502 8.92 -18.35 4.26
N GLY A 503 8.13 -17.84 5.23
CA GLY A 503 7.55 -18.59 6.34
C GLY A 503 6.18 -19.23 6.07
N ASP A 504 5.53 -18.96 4.93
CA ASP A 504 4.25 -19.58 4.56
C ASP A 504 4.46 -20.88 3.74
N ARG A 505 4.03 -22.01 4.31
CA ARG A 505 4.02 -23.31 3.63
C ARG A 505 2.99 -23.39 2.51
N PHE A 506 1.96 -22.56 2.55
CA PHE A 506 0.89 -22.47 1.55
C PHE A 506 1.10 -21.33 0.53
N TRP A 507 2.29 -20.72 0.51
CA TRP A 507 2.67 -19.71 -0.48
C TRP A 507 2.42 -20.23 -1.91
N TYR A 508 1.84 -19.38 -2.76
CA TYR A 508 1.25 -19.83 -4.01
C TYR A 508 2.25 -20.48 -4.99
N GLU A 509 3.52 -20.04 -5.02
CA GLU A 509 4.59 -20.67 -5.82
C GLU A 509 5.05 -22.03 -5.27
N ASN A 510 4.71 -22.37 -4.02
CA ASN A 510 4.93 -23.69 -3.41
C ASN A 510 3.71 -24.62 -3.58
N VAL A 511 2.51 -24.06 -3.80
CA VAL A 511 1.25 -24.79 -3.98
C VAL A 511 0.94 -25.09 -5.46
N PHE A 512 1.14 -24.12 -6.34
CA PHE A 512 0.78 -24.20 -7.77
C PHE A 512 2.00 -24.45 -8.67
N SER A 513 1.76 -24.96 -9.88
CA SER A 513 2.81 -25.10 -10.91
C SER A 513 2.25 -25.21 -12.33
N GLY A 514 3.06 -24.85 -13.32
CA GLY A 514 2.67 -24.87 -14.74
C GLY A 514 1.58 -23.85 -15.07
N ASP A 515 0.71 -24.17 -16.03
CA ASP A 515 -0.34 -23.28 -16.55
C ASP A 515 -1.17 -22.57 -15.44
N ALA A 516 -1.42 -23.22 -14.30
CA ALA A 516 -2.16 -22.63 -13.17
C ALA A 516 -1.34 -21.63 -12.34
N LEU A 517 -0.02 -21.84 -12.23
CA LEU A 517 0.88 -20.84 -11.62
C LEU A 517 1.05 -19.64 -12.56
N ASP A 518 1.22 -19.89 -13.87
CA ASP A 518 1.32 -18.84 -14.89
C ASP A 518 0.04 -17.96 -14.93
N GLU A 519 -1.14 -18.53 -14.68
CA GLU A 519 -2.43 -17.82 -14.63
C GLU A 519 -2.62 -17.01 -13.32
N ILE A 520 -2.17 -17.53 -12.18
CA ILE A 520 -2.22 -16.81 -10.88
C ILE A 520 -1.16 -15.68 -10.85
N SER A 521 0.11 -15.98 -11.16
CA SER A 521 1.18 -14.97 -11.21
C SER A 521 0.88 -13.82 -12.19
N GLY A 522 0.12 -14.10 -13.24
CA GLY A 522 -0.27 -13.14 -14.28
C GLY A 522 -1.63 -12.47 -14.08
N THR A 523 -2.32 -12.71 -12.97
CA THR A 523 -3.59 -12.03 -12.65
C THR A 523 -3.32 -10.70 -11.92
N THR A 524 -3.91 -9.62 -12.43
CA THR A 524 -3.81 -8.27 -11.84
C THR A 524 -5.03 -7.90 -11.01
N LEU A 525 -4.92 -6.88 -10.17
CA LEU A 525 -6.08 -6.26 -9.52
C LEU A 525 -7.07 -5.67 -10.55
N ALA A 526 -6.56 -5.21 -11.70
CA ALA A 526 -7.39 -4.76 -12.82
C ALA A 526 -8.27 -5.91 -13.35
N ASP A 527 -7.70 -7.11 -13.54
CA ASP A 527 -8.45 -8.31 -13.94
C ASP A 527 -9.55 -8.64 -12.91
N VAL A 528 -9.23 -8.65 -11.60
CA VAL A 528 -10.20 -8.99 -10.55
C VAL A 528 -11.36 -7.99 -10.50
N ILE A 529 -11.10 -6.70 -10.73
CA ILE A 529 -12.16 -5.67 -10.83
C ILE A 529 -13.02 -5.90 -12.10
N GLU A 530 -12.42 -6.07 -13.29
CA GLU A 530 -13.15 -6.29 -14.55
C GLU A 530 -13.88 -7.66 -14.60
N ARG A 531 -13.46 -8.66 -13.81
CA ARG A 531 -14.16 -9.95 -13.66
C ARG A 531 -15.45 -9.84 -12.83
N ASN A 532 -15.54 -8.88 -11.90
CA ASN A 532 -16.54 -8.87 -10.81
C ASN A 532 -17.43 -7.61 -10.76
N THR A 533 -17.34 -6.75 -11.78
CA THR A 533 -18.10 -5.49 -11.91
C THR A 533 -18.45 -5.24 -13.39
N ASP A 534 -19.24 -4.20 -13.70
CA ASP A 534 -19.36 -3.64 -15.06
C ASP A 534 -18.24 -2.59 -15.35
N VAL A 535 -17.25 -2.43 -14.44
CA VAL A 535 -16.05 -1.61 -14.69
C VAL A 535 -15.24 -2.25 -15.81
N SER A 536 -14.72 -1.41 -16.70
CA SER A 536 -13.92 -1.84 -17.85
C SER A 536 -13.11 -0.69 -18.43
N GLY A 537 -12.00 -1.04 -19.08
CA GLY A 537 -11.05 -0.10 -19.66
C GLY A 537 -10.04 0.44 -18.65
N LEU A 538 -9.72 -0.34 -17.61
CA LEU A 538 -8.71 0.03 -16.61
C LEU A 538 -7.29 0.01 -17.20
N GLN A 539 -6.37 0.71 -16.54
CA GLN A 539 -4.94 0.63 -16.82
C GLN A 539 -4.34 -0.72 -16.37
N GLU A 540 -3.22 -1.11 -16.99
CA GLU A 540 -2.59 -2.44 -16.82
C GLU A 540 -2.14 -2.75 -15.39
N ASN A 541 -1.83 -1.72 -14.59
CA ASN A 541 -1.61 -1.81 -13.15
C ASN A 541 -2.36 -0.63 -12.51
N VAL A 542 -3.38 -0.92 -11.71
CA VAL A 542 -4.31 0.10 -11.20
C VAL A 542 -3.76 0.94 -10.05
N PHE A 543 -2.65 0.53 -9.44
CA PHE A 543 -2.00 1.31 -8.37
C PHE A 543 -1.37 2.59 -8.89
N PHE A 544 -1.06 2.69 -10.20
CA PHE A 544 -0.61 3.92 -10.84
C PHE A 544 -1.74 4.62 -11.58
N ALA A 545 -1.75 5.95 -11.57
CA ALA A 545 -2.76 6.75 -12.27
C ALA A 545 -2.74 6.49 -13.80
N PRO A 546 -3.88 6.61 -14.52
CA PRO A 546 -3.94 6.37 -15.96
C PRO A 546 -3.13 7.38 -16.81
N THR A 547 -2.62 8.47 -16.22
CA THR A 547 -1.66 9.39 -16.83
C THR A 547 -0.20 8.90 -16.73
N VAL A 548 0.07 7.81 -16.00
CA VAL A 548 1.35 7.10 -15.98
C VAL A 548 1.39 6.08 -17.11
N MET A 549 2.26 6.32 -18.10
CA MET A 549 2.57 5.29 -19.10
C MET A 549 3.64 4.36 -18.51
N ARG A 550 3.23 3.22 -17.93
CA ARG A 550 4.14 2.20 -17.37
C ARG A 550 4.44 1.09 -18.38
N LEU A 551 5.69 0.62 -18.44
CA LEU A 551 6.08 -0.60 -19.17
C LEU A 551 7.12 -1.41 -18.37
N ASP A 552 6.91 -2.72 -18.24
CA ASP A 552 7.98 -3.65 -17.85
C ASP A 552 8.70 -4.20 -19.10
N LEU A 553 10.01 -3.91 -19.19
CA LEU A 553 10.87 -4.39 -20.27
C LEU A 553 11.11 -5.91 -20.18
N ALA A 554 10.96 -6.53 -19.01
CA ALA A 554 11.07 -7.98 -18.83
C ALA A 554 9.88 -8.71 -19.46
N VAL A 555 8.65 -8.27 -19.20
CA VAL A 555 7.42 -8.82 -19.81
C VAL A 555 7.46 -8.69 -21.34
N THR A 556 7.94 -7.56 -21.87
CA THR A 556 8.11 -7.39 -23.33
C THR A 556 9.32 -8.14 -23.91
N GLY A 557 10.19 -8.70 -23.07
CA GLY A 557 11.46 -9.34 -23.46
C GLY A 557 12.49 -8.38 -24.06
N SER A 558 12.34 -7.07 -23.84
CA SER A 558 13.15 -5.97 -24.38
C SER A 558 14.35 -5.67 -23.49
N ASN A 559 15.46 -5.21 -24.09
CA ASN A 559 16.61 -4.70 -23.33
C ASN A 559 17.44 -3.62 -24.05
N ASP A 560 16.96 -3.15 -25.20
CA ASP A 560 17.55 -2.07 -26.00
C ASP A 560 16.38 -1.31 -26.61
N VAL A 561 16.05 -0.15 -26.04
CA VAL A 561 14.83 0.61 -26.33
C VAL A 561 15.11 2.09 -26.60
N THR A 562 14.30 2.67 -27.48
CA THR A 562 14.26 4.11 -27.74
C THR A 562 12.89 4.69 -27.40
N ILE A 563 12.88 5.81 -26.68
CA ILE A 563 11.72 6.60 -26.28
C ILE A 563 11.69 7.89 -27.11
N ARG A 564 10.53 8.26 -27.69
CA ARG A 564 10.37 9.51 -28.46
C ARG A 564 8.92 9.99 -28.59
N GLU A 565 8.74 11.25 -28.98
CA GLU A 565 7.51 11.73 -29.63
C GLU A 565 7.39 11.19 -31.07
N LYS A 566 6.16 10.87 -31.52
CA LYS A 566 5.85 10.67 -32.94
C LYS A 566 4.35 10.81 -33.31
N ASN A 567 3.98 11.95 -33.90
CA ASN A 567 2.64 12.34 -34.37
C ASN A 567 1.59 12.65 -33.27
N GLY A 568 2.01 13.15 -32.12
CA GLY A 568 1.16 13.40 -30.94
C GLY A 568 1.09 12.22 -29.97
N ASN A 569 1.90 11.19 -30.19
CA ASN A 569 2.03 10.01 -29.33
C ASN A 569 3.44 9.93 -28.74
N LEU A 570 3.54 9.43 -27.52
CA LEU A 570 4.77 8.86 -26.98
C LEU A 570 4.94 7.45 -27.59
N GLU A 571 6.14 7.07 -28.02
CA GLU A 571 6.47 5.73 -28.51
C GLU A 571 7.69 5.16 -27.79
N VAL A 572 7.55 3.98 -27.18
CA VAL A 572 8.66 3.14 -26.69
C VAL A 572 8.89 2.00 -27.69
N ILE A 573 10.14 1.82 -28.13
CA ILE A 573 10.48 0.98 -29.30
C ILE A 573 11.66 0.07 -28.99
N ASP A 574 11.51 -1.24 -29.17
CA ASP A 574 12.63 -2.18 -29.17
C ASP A 574 13.50 -1.97 -30.43
N ASN A 575 14.78 -1.64 -30.23
CA ASN A 575 15.75 -1.35 -31.29
C ASN A 575 16.25 -2.59 -32.06
N ARG A 576 16.07 -3.79 -31.51
CA ARG A 576 16.46 -5.09 -32.05
C ARG A 576 15.36 -5.59 -33.00
N THR A 577 14.09 -5.48 -32.60
CA THR A 577 12.91 -5.91 -33.38
C THR A 577 12.34 -4.81 -34.29
N ARG A 578 12.57 -3.54 -33.92
CA ARG A 578 11.96 -2.32 -34.52
C ARG A 578 10.44 -2.26 -34.39
N GLN A 579 9.89 -2.91 -33.36
CA GLN A 579 8.48 -2.80 -32.99
C GLN A 579 8.29 -1.72 -31.92
N VAL A 580 7.19 -0.96 -32.03
CA VAL A 580 6.68 -0.15 -30.91
C VAL A 580 6.12 -1.14 -29.89
N ILE A 581 6.64 -1.12 -28.67
CA ILE A 581 6.24 -2.00 -27.56
C ILE A 581 5.24 -1.31 -26.62
N GLY A 582 5.23 0.03 -26.58
CA GLY A 582 4.19 0.82 -25.92
C GLY A 582 3.97 2.16 -26.63
N SER A 583 2.74 2.66 -26.64
CA SER A 583 2.43 4.00 -27.15
C SER A 583 1.10 4.53 -26.61
N GLN A 584 1.15 5.74 -26.05
CA GLN A 584 0.02 6.49 -25.51
C GLN A 584 -0.02 7.88 -26.17
N SER A 585 -1.18 8.55 -26.15
CA SER A 585 -1.29 9.94 -26.62
C SER A 585 -0.51 10.85 -25.69
N LEU A 586 0.39 11.68 -26.20
CA LEU A 586 1.31 12.47 -25.38
C LEU A 586 0.57 13.46 -24.48
N GLY A 587 -0.51 14.08 -24.98
CA GLY A 587 -1.40 14.94 -24.19
C GLY A 587 -2.32 14.21 -23.21
N SER A 588 -2.02 12.94 -22.88
CA SER A 588 -2.64 12.14 -21.83
C SER A 588 -1.59 11.23 -21.14
N VAL A 589 -0.33 11.68 -21.10
CA VAL A 589 0.74 11.12 -20.27
C VAL A 589 1.33 12.26 -19.46
N GLU A 590 1.47 12.07 -18.16
CA GLU A 590 2.16 13.01 -17.26
C GLU A 590 3.55 12.49 -16.91
N ARG A 591 3.67 11.17 -16.68
CA ARG A 591 4.93 10.45 -16.43
C ARG A 591 5.06 9.21 -17.31
N LEU A 592 6.29 8.89 -17.73
CA LEU A 592 6.64 7.58 -18.30
C LEU A 592 7.52 6.81 -17.30
N MET A 593 7.14 5.56 -17.00
CA MET A 593 7.93 4.66 -16.16
C MET A 593 8.36 3.44 -16.98
N LEU A 594 9.67 3.24 -17.16
CA LEU A 594 10.22 2.00 -17.69
C LEU A 594 10.86 1.22 -16.55
N THR A 595 10.33 0.02 -16.27
CA THR A 595 10.89 -0.86 -15.24
C THR A 595 11.46 -2.13 -15.88
N SER A 596 12.35 -2.85 -15.17
CA SER A 596 12.67 -4.22 -15.54
C SER A 596 13.28 -5.05 -14.43
N THR A 597 12.68 -6.19 -14.14
CA THR A 597 13.25 -7.24 -13.26
C THR A 597 14.38 -8.04 -13.91
N ASN A 598 14.66 -7.84 -15.20
CA ASN A 598 15.70 -8.59 -15.93
C ASN A 598 17.12 -8.28 -15.44
N ASN A 599 17.83 -9.31 -14.95
CA ASN A 599 19.25 -9.28 -14.59
C ASN A 599 20.21 -9.26 -15.82
N GLY A 600 19.85 -8.52 -16.87
CA GLY A 600 20.60 -8.44 -18.13
C GLY A 600 20.62 -7.03 -18.70
N SER A 601 21.80 -6.61 -19.20
CA SER A 601 22.14 -5.23 -19.55
C SER A 601 21.04 -4.49 -20.31
N GLN A 602 20.48 -3.47 -19.67
CA GLN A 602 19.48 -2.55 -20.20
C GLN A 602 20.15 -1.39 -20.94
N HIS A 603 19.59 -1.02 -22.08
CA HIS A 603 20.02 0.15 -22.86
C HIS A 603 18.79 1.01 -23.19
N VAL A 604 18.62 2.13 -22.48
CA VAL A 604 17.48 3.03 -22.63
C VAL A 604 17.95 4.31 -23.30
N THR A 605 17.38 4.64 -24.46
CA THR A 605 17.75 5.80 -25.27
C THR A 605 16.60 6.80 -25.36
N ILE A 606 16.84 8.06 -25.01
CA ILE A 606 15.84 9.14 -25.12
C ILE A 606 16.12 9.98 -26.36
N GLU A 607 15.09 10.24 -27.18
CA GLU A 607 15.17 11.07 -28.39
C GLU A 607 14.13 12.20 -28.37
N GLY A 608 14.56 13.42 -28.02
CA GLY A 608 13.84 14.65 -28.34
C GLY A 608 12.53 14.90 -27.57
N ILE A 609 12.48 14.55 -26.28
CA ILE A 609 11.38 14.86 -25.36
C ILE A 609 11.78 16.04 -24.47
N THR A 610 10.83 16.87 -24.05
CA THR A 610 11.05 18.06 -23.22
C THR A 610 10.10 18.14 -22.01
N VAL A 611 10.42 18.99 -21.02
CA VAL A 611 9.60 19.21 -19.80
C VAL A 611 8.11 19.44 -20.09
N ALA A 612 7.81 20.16 -21.18
CA ALA A 612 6.44 20.53 -21.56
C ALA A 612 5.64 19.37 -22.18
N GLU A 613 6.26 18.19 -22.32
CA GLU A 613 5.70 16.98 -22.93
C GLU A 613 5.58 15.82 -21.93
N LEU A 614 6.31 15.87 -20.80
CA LEU A 614 6.19 14.97 -19.64
C LEU A 614 6.38 15.78 -18.34
N PRO A 615 5.33 16.43 -17.81
CA PRO A 615 5.45 17.30 -16.63
C PRO A 615 5.79 16.55 -15.33
N GLY A 616 5.42 15.27 -15.22
CA GLY A 616 5.81 14.37 -14.13
C GLY A 616 7.12 13.63 -14.40
N GLY A 617 7.90 14.02 -15.41
CA GLY A 617 9.22 13.46 -15.69
C GLY A 617 9.21 12.04 -16.27
N LEU A 618 10.34 11.35 -16.11
CA LEU A 618 10.56 10.02 -16.66
C LEU A 618 11.41 9.19 -15.70
N VAL A 619 10.94 7.98 -15.37
CA VAL A 619 11.59 7.06 -14.43
C VAL A 619 12.12 5.83 -15.17
N VAL A 620 13.34 5.39 -14.88
CA VAL A 620 13.94 4.16 -15.42
C VAL A 620 14.50 3.26 -14.31
N GLU A 621 13.71 2.27 -13.89
CA GLU A 621 14.10 1.29 -12.87
C GLU A 621 14.75 0.06 -13.53
N ALA A 622 16.06 -0.13 -13.37
CA ALA A 622 16.77 -1.30 -13.89
C ALA A 622 17.03 -2.35 -12.79
N GLY A 623 16.84 -3.63 -13.15
CA GLY A 623 17.18 -4.78 -12.31
C GLY A 623 18.68 -4.97 -12.10
N LYS A 624 19.06 -6.08 -11.47
CA LYS A 624 20.44 -6.35 -10.98
C LYS A 624 21.35 -6.85 -12.11
N GLY A 625 21.36 -6.12 -13.22
CA GLY A 625 22.17 -6.34 -14.42
C GLY A 625 23.65 -6.00 -14.23
N ARG A 626 24.33 -5.77 -15.35
CA ARG A 626 25.67 -5.17 -15.44
C ARG A 626 25.81 -4.40 -16.75
N ALA A 627 26.54 -3.30 -16.72
CA ALA A 627 26.66 -2.31 -17.80
C ALA A 627 25.30 -1.76 -18.29
N ASP A 628 24.32 -1.70 -17.39
CA ASP A 628 23.05 -1.02 -17.59
C ASP A 628 23.33 0.46 -17.87
N THR A 629 22.81 0.93 -19.01
CA THR A 629 23.26 2.17 -19.65
C THR A 629 22.08 3.03 -20.04
N LEU A 630 21.97 4.19 -19.40
CA LEU A 630 21.08 5.28 -19.79
C LEU A 630 21.76 6.16 -20.85
N ILE A 631 21.08 6.41 -21.96
CA ILE A 631 21.61 7.18 -23.10
C ILE A 631 20.72 8.40 -23.33
N VAL A 632 21.23 9.56 -22.92
CA VAL A 632 20.60 10.87 -23.11
C VAL A 632 21.16 11.50 -24.37
N ASN A 633 20.33 11.71 -25.39
CA ASN A 633 20.72 12.47 -26.56
C ASN A 633 20.29 13.94 -26.40
N GLY A 634 21.21 14.87 -26.65
CA GLY A 634 20.90 16.28 -26.85
C GLY A 634 19.95 16.50 -28.03
N THR A 635 19.31 17.67 -28.03
CA THR A 635 18.28 18.05 -29.00
C THR A 635 18.93 18.73 -30.23
N ASN A 636 18.27 19.72 -30.82
CA ASN A 636 18.84 20.61 -31.85
C ASN A 636 18.74 22.08 -31.39
N GLN A 637 18.80 22.27 -30.07
CA GLN A 637 18.70 23.53 -29.33
C GLN A 637 19.71 23.47 -28.19
N SER A 638 20.11 24.62 -27.66
CA SER A 638 21.07 24.70 -26.55
C SER A 638 20.48 24.05 -25.28
N ASP A 639 20.95 22.86 -24.93
CA ASP A 639 20.49 22.10 -23.77
C ASP A 639 21.31 22.42 -22.52
N THR A 640 20.73 22.18 -21.34
CA THR A 640 21.44 22.24 -20.05
C THR A 640 21.24 20.92 -19.33
N ILE A 641 22.30 20.13 -19.16
CA ILE A 641 22.24 18.78 -18.59
C ILE A 641 23.00 18.74 -17.27
N PHE A 642 22.32 18.33 -16.19
CA PHE A 642 22.93 18.09 -14.89
C PHE A 642 22.82 16.61 -14.53
N VAL A 643 23.95 15.94 -14.28
CA VAL A 643 23.99 14.53 -13.86
C VAL A 643 24.28 14.42 -12.36
N ASN A 644 23.38 13.76 -11.64
CA ASN A 644 23.52 13.41 -10.22
C ASN A 644 23.59 11.87 -10.05
N GLU A 645 23.34 11.37 -8.85
CA GLU A 645 23.55 9.95 -8.47
C GLU A 645 22.38 9.05 -8.85
N ASP A 646 21.20 9.64 -8.93
CA ASP A 646 19.86 9.04 -9.00
C ASP A 646 18.98 9.70 -10.09
N TYR A 647 19.34 10.91 -10.55
CA TYR A 647 18.65 11.57 -11.67
C TYR A 647 19.58 12.34 -12.63
N VAL A 648 19.08 12.55 -13.85
CA VAL A 648 19.61 13.52 -14.81
C VAL A 648 18.56 14.60 -15.06
N ASP A 649 18.89 15.87 -14.83
CA ASP A 649 18.09 16.98 -15.36
C ASP A 649 18.49 17.21 -16.83
N VAL A 650 17.50 17.27 -17.72
CA VAL A 650 17.67 17.62 -19.14
C VAL A 650 16.82 18.85 -19.45
N SER A 651 17.44 20.02 -19.37
CA SER A 651 16.82 21.33 -19.64
C SER A 651 15.57 21.61 -18.77
N GLY A 652 15.60 21.15 -17.51
CA GLY A 652 14.49 21.23 -16.55
C GLY A 652 13.57 20.01 -16.52
N MET A 653 13.91 18.92 -17.24
CA MET A 653 13.17 17.65 -17.22
C MET A 653 13.93 16.66 -16.36
N GLN A 654 13.36 16.27 -15.22
CA GLN A 654 13.95 15.26 -14.35
C GLN A 654 13.76 13.86 -14.94
N LEU A 655 14.87 13.15 -15.04
CA LEU A 655 14.97 11.77 -15.50
C LEU A 655 15.55 10.95 -14.34
N GLU A 656 14.66 10.40 -13.51
CA GLU A 656 15.02 9.52 -12.39
C GLU A 656 15.44 8.13 -12.91
N PHE A 657 16.37 7.49 -12.24
CA PHE A 657 16.78 6.13 -12.55
C PHE A 657 17.24 5.36 -11.32
N THR A 658 17.09 4.04 -11.36
CA THR A 658 17.70 3.13 -10.38
C THR A 658 18.42 2.00 -11.11
N GLY A 659 19.46 1.43 -10.49
CA GLY A 659 20.23 0.29 -11.05
C GLY A 659 21.16 0.61 -12.24
N MET A 660 21.34 1.87 -12.63
CA MET A 660 22.20 2.23 -13.77
C MET A 660 23.69 2.23 -13.40
N GLU A 661 24.51 1.39 -14.06
CA GLU A 661 25.98 1.46 -13.94
C GLU A 661 26.59 2.61 -14.76
N ARG A 662 25.87 3.13 -15.77
CA ARG A 662 26.44 4.03 -16.78
C ARG A 662 25.46 5.05 -17.34
N ILE A 663 25.91 6.31 -17.48
CA ILE A 663 25.19 7.38 -18.17
C ILE A 663 26.02 7.84 -19.36
N VAL A 664 25.39 7.95 -20.55
CA VAL A 664 26.08 8.38 -21.77
C VAL A 664 25.34 9.54 -22.42
N ILE A 665 25.94 10.72 -22.38
CA ILE A 665 25.42 11.92 -23.04
C ILE A 665 25.99 11.99 -24.45
N ARG A 666 25.12 12.17 -25.46
CA ARG A 666 25.51 12.19 -26.89
C ARG A 666 24.79 13.28 -27.68
N GLY A 667 25.33 13.59 -28.85
CA GLY A 667 24.69 14.50 -29.81
C GLY A 667 24.82 15.99 -29.45
N THR A 668 25.62 16.30 -28.44
CA THR A 668 25.85 17.65 -27.91
C THR A 668 26.73 18.50 -28.83
N ASP A 669 26.47 19.81 -28.85
CA ASP A 669 27.18 20.78 -29.69
C ASP A 669 27.97 21.85 -28.90
N ALA A 670 28.07 23.07 -29.40
CA ALA A 670 28.92 24.14 -28.87
C ALA A 670 28.16 25.21 -28.06
N ASP A 671 26.82 25.18 -27.99
CA ASP A 671 26.03 26.02 -27.09
C ASP A 671 25.35 25.29 -25.92
N ASP A 672 25.47 23.96 -25.84
CA ASP A 672 25.07 23.17 -24.68
C ASP A 672 25.90 23.45 -23.41
N THR A 673 25.31 23.19 -22.25
CA THR A 673 25.98 23.18 -20.94
C THR A 673 25.79 21.82 -20.27
N ILE A 674 26.88 21.19 -19.85
CA ILE A 674 26.86 19.89 -19.17
C ILE A 674 27.63 20.03 -17.85
N GLU A 675 26.99 19.65 -16.76
CA GLU A 675 27.56 19.62 -15.42
C GLU A 675 27.27 18.24 -14.80
N VAL A 676 28.24 17.74 -14.02
CA VAL A 676 28.20 16.40 -13.41
C VAL A 676 28.64 16.58 -11.97
N ALA A 677 27.89 16.03 -11.02
CA ALA A 677 28.18 16.19 -9.61
C ALA A 677 29.56 15.61 -9.22
N ASP A 678 30.23 16.26 -8.26
CA ASP A 678 31.51 15.78 -7.70
C ASP A 678 31.24 14.57 -6.78
N GLY A 679 31.64 13.37 -7.20
CA GLY A 679 31.72 12.19 -6.32
C GLY A 679 30.97 10.94 -6.74
N LEU A 680 30.14 11.01 -7.78
CA LEU A 680 29.28 9.91 -8.27
C LEU A 680 30.02 8.57 -8.46
N GLU A 681 29.35 7.46 -8.11
CA GLU A 681 29.87 6.10 -8.39
C GLU A 681 29.66 5.65 -9.85
N ILE A 682 28.78 6.32 -10.60
CA ILE A 682 28.34 5.97 -11.97
C ILE A 682 29.34 6.42 -13.06
N ASP A 683 29.55 5.60 -14.09
CA ASP A 683 30.41 5.97 -15.25
C ASP A 683 29.68 6.94 -16.19
N VAL A 684 30.06 8.24 -16.16
CA VAL A 684 29.48 9.28 -17.02
C VAL A 684 30.38 9.55 -18.24
N ASP A 685 29.85 9.29 -19.44
CA ASP A 685 30.57 9.34 -20.72
C ASP A 685 29.94 10.36 -21.67
N VAL A 686 30.54 11.55 -21.74
CA VAL A 686 30.11 12.64 -22.64
C VAL A 686 30.79 12.47 -24.00
N GLN A 687 30.00 12.20 -25.04
CA GLN A 687 30.48 11.94 -26.40
C GLN A 687 30.15 13.11 -27.36
N ASP A 688 30.90 14.20 -27.22
CA ASP A 688 30.89 15.35 -28.14
C ASP A 688 31.05 14.92 -29.61
N ASP A 689 30.21 15.43 -30.52
CA ASP A 689 30.48 15.36 -31.97
C ASP A 689 31.37 16.54 -32.45
N ILE A 690 32.00 17.26 -31.51
CA ILE A 690 32.93 18.37 -31.74
C ILE A 690 34.23 17.85 -32.38
N GLY A 691 34.20 17.73 -33.70
CA GLY A 691 35.27 17.17 -34.52
C GLY A 691 36.61 17.91 -34.51
N ARG A 692 37.46 17.60 -33.52
CA ARG A 692 38.94 17.72 -33.55
C ARG A 692 39.53 19.05 -34.06
N ASP A 693 39.11 20.17 -33.51
CA ASP A 693 39.93 21.39 -33.50
C ASP A 693 39.68 22.20 -32.22
N HIS A 694 40.43 23.27 -31.99
CA HIS A 694 40.28 24.19 -30.84
C HIS A 694 40.75 23.73 -29.44
N MET A 695 41.57 22.66 -29.35
CA MET A 695 42.57 22.57 -28.25
C MET A 695 43.68 23.63 -28.42
N HIS A 696 43.34 24.93 -28.33
CA HIS A 696 44.23 26.08 -28.03
C HIS A 696 43.46 27.42 -28.07
N GLU A 697 43.02 27.94 -26.91
CA GLU A 697 43.18 29.35 -26.45
C GLU A 697 42.33 29.71 -25.19
N ARG A 698 42.72 29.21 -24.01
CA ARG A 698 42.33 29.83 -22.72
C ARG A 698 43.53 30.02 -21.78
N ARG A 699 44.28 31.11 -21.98
CA ARG A 699 45.17 31.70 -20.96
C ARG A 699 45.13 33.23 -21.03
N HIS A 700 44.91 33.84 -19.86
CA HIS A 700 44.65 35.28 -19.65
C HIS A 700 43.27 35.70 -20.22
N ARG A 701 42.52 36.62 -19.59
CA ARG A 701 42.96 37.75 -18.76
C ARG A 701 41.98 38.06 -17.61
N ARG A 702 42.48 38.67 -16.53
CA ARG A 702 41.72 39.14 -15.36
C ARG A 702 41.70 40.68 -15.33
N GLU A 703 40.71 41.26 -14.63
CA GLU A 703 40.57 42.71 -14.28
C GLU A 703 40.26 43.64 -15.50
N GLN A 704 39.54 44.78 -15.38
CA GLN A 704 39.46 45.81 -14.32
C GLN A 704 38.05 46.46 -14.16
N LEU A 705 37.92 47.43 -13.25
CA LEU A 705 36.69 48.12 -12.81
C LEU A 705 36.36 49.40 -13.62
N ALA A 706 35.10 49.91 -13.56
CA ALA A 706 34.78 51.17 -12.82
C ALA A 706 33.37 51.80 -13.07
N HIS A 707 32.73 52.19 -11.96
CA HIS A 707 31.88 53.39 -11.72
C HIS A 707 30.43 53.58 -12.28
N ARG A 708 29.68 54.35 -11.46
CA ARG A 708 28.30 54.92 -11.56
C ARG A 708 28.37 56.39 -12.13
N PRO A 709 27.32 57.27 -12.23
CA PRO A 709 25.99 57.25 -11.55
C PRO A 709 24.74 57.86 -12.27
N ASP A 710 23.63 57.92 -11.51
CA ASP A 710 22.41 58.79 -11.62
C ASP A 710 21.46 58.59 -12.85
N ASP A 711 20.15 58.89 -12.82
CA ASP A 711 19.26 59.53 -11.83
C ASP A 711 17.76 59.04 -12.00
N HIS A 712 16.88 59.48 -11.09
CA HIS A 712 15.42 59.70 -11.19
C HIS A 712 14.37 58.69 -10.64
N ARG A 713 13.28 59.30 -10.17
CA ARG A 713 12.08 58.85 -9.41
C ARG A 713 10.92 59.82 -9.83
N PRO A 714 9.67 59.77 -9.29
CA PRO A 714 8.83 58.69 -8.72
C PRO A 714 7.34 58.73 -9.19
N THR A 715 6.50 57.79 -8.74
CA THR A 715 5.05 57.99 -8.41
C THR A 715 4.59 56.90 -7.43
N GLN A 716 4.13 57.23 -6.21
CA GLN A 716 2.74 57.42 -5.75
C GLN A 716 1.85 56.16 -5.69
N GLY A 717 1.33 55.83 -4.48
CA GLY A 717 0.23 54.87 -4.23
C GLY A 717 -1.15 55.56 -4.15
N PRO A 718 -2.21 54.91 -3.59
CA PRO A 718 -2.27 54.75 -2.13
C PRO A 718 -3.01 53.51 -1.52
N ASN A 719 -2.69 53.29 -0.25
CA ASN A 719 -3.22 52.38 0.79
C ASN A 719 -4.71 52.59 1.21
N ARG A 720 -5.53 51.52 1.45
CA ARG A 720 -6.27 51.25 2.74
C ARG A 720 -7.47 50.24 2.74
N GLN A 721 -7.33 49.19 3.59
CA GLN A 721 -8.22 48.73 4.69
C GLN A 721 -9.72 48.32 4.55
N ARG A 722 -10.00 47.09 5.03
CA ARG A 722 -10.95 46.66 6.11
C ARG A 722 -12.40 46.11 5.86
N SER A 723 -12.60 44.87 6.36
CA SER A 723 -13.64 44.32 7.28
C SER A 723 -15.13 44.23 6.91
N GLY A 724 -15.75 43.08 7.28
CA GLY A 724 -17.20 42.92 7.52
C GLY A 724 -17.59 41.47 7.87
N ASP A 725 -18.18 41.25 9.05
CA ASP A 725 -18.61 39.96 9.61
C ASP A 725 -20.13 39.73 9.42
N ALA A 726 -20.65 38.48 9.52
CA ALA A 726 -22.04 38.18 9.96
C ALA A 726 -22.34 36.66 10.17
N ASP A 727 -22.96 36.38 11.31
CA ASP A 727 -23.35 35.08 11.91
C ASP A 727 -24.44 34.25 11.17
N GLY A 728 -24.66 32.99 11.61
CA GLY A 728 -25.81 32.16 11.21
C GLY A 728 -26.03 30.85 12.00
N ASP A 729 -26.61 30.91 13.21
CA ASP A 729 -27.01 29.74 14.02
C ASP A 729 -28.08 28.83 13.38
N MET A 730 -28.00 27.50 13.62
CA MET A 730 -29.11 26.57 13.90
C MET A 730 -28.58 25.31 14.64
N PRO A 731 -29.39 24.57 15.43
CA PRO A 731 -28.89 23.61 16.43
C PRO A 731 -28.84 22.12 15.99
N PRO A 732 -28.06 21.26 16.69
CA PRO A 732 -27.92 19.82 16.41
C PRO A 732 -28.92 18.93 17.19
N GLU A 733 -29.21 17.75 16.64
CA GLU A 733 -29.57 16.52 17.39
C GLU A 733 -28.76 15.35 16.80
N MET A 734 -28.21 14.49 17.67
CA MET A 734 -27.08 13.58 17.39
C MET A 734 -27.41 12.37 16.51
N LEU A 735 -26.39 11.92 15.77
CA LEU A 735 -26.23 10.61 15.12
C LEU A 735 -24.72 10.27 15.16
N ASP A 736 -24.35 9.01 15.42
CA ASP A 736 -23.01 8.63 15.91
C ASP A 736 -22.30 7.65 14.94
N GLN A 737 -20.99 7.86 14.67
CA GLN A 737 -20.22 7.20 13.59
C GLN A 737 -19.06 6.29 14.09
N VAL A 738 -18.45 5.56 13.12
CA VAL A 738 -17.87 4.17 13.05
C VAL A 738 -16.66 4.38 12.00
N PHE A 739 -15.46 3.77 11.72
CA PHE A 739 -14.31 2.81 12.06
C PHE A 739 -13.13 3.32 11.13
N ALA A 740 -11.81 3.05 11.20
CA ALA A 740 -10.97 2.09 11.95
C ALA A 740 -9.59 2.59 12.45
N SER A 741 -8.99 1.74 13.29
CA SER A 741 -7.56 1.54 13.60
C SER A 741 -7.46 0.33 14.57
N ASN A 742 -6.33 0.04 15.22
CA ASN A 742 -6.30 -0.86 16.41
C ASN A 742 -6.91 -0.21 17.68
N ASP A 743 -7.78 0.80 17.52
CA ASP A 743 -8.37 1.59 18.61
C ASP A 743 -9.91 1.50 18.60
N LEU A 744 -10.44 0.44 17.98
CA LEU A 744 -11.82 0.32 17.54
C LEU A 744 -12.85 -0.12 18.57
N ASP A 745 -12.41 -0.70 19.67
CA ASP A 745 -13.24 -1.23 20.74
C ASP A 745 -14.32 -0.27 21.27
N PRO A 746 -14.08 1.05 21.44
CA PRO A 746 -15.11 2.00 21.86
C PRO A 746 -16.28 2.11 20.85
N VAL A 747 -15.99 1.79 19.59
CA VAL A 747 -16.90 1.89 18.44
C VAL A 747 -17.62 0.55 18.23
N LEU A 748 -16.88 -0.57 18.20
CA LEU A 748 -17.44 -1.93 18.11
C LEU A 748 -18.44 -2.20 19.24
N GLY A 749 -18.15 -1.76 20.47
CA GLY A 749 -19.05 -1.88 21.62
C GLY A 749 -20.34 -1.05 21.57
N MET A 750 -20.53 -0.15 20.59
CA MET A 750 -21.72 0.69 20.49
C MET A 750 -22.96 -0.10 20.00
N PRO A 751 -24.12 0.02 20.67
CA PRO A 751 -25.35 -0.64 20.21
C PRO A 751 -25.80 -0.14 18.82
N PRO A 752 -26.41 -0.98 17.95
CA PRO A 752 -26.70 -0.61 16.55
C PRO A 752 -27.57 0.63 16.31
N GLY A 753 -28.39 1.03 17.30
CA GLY A 753 -29.15 2.28 17.23
C GLY A 753 -28.31 3.57 17.37
N LYS A 754 -27.05 3.44 17.79
CA LYS A 754 -25.98 4.45 17.92
C LYS A 754 -24.85 4.21 16.91
N ARG A 755 -25.19 3.65 15.74
CA ARG A 755 -24.33 3.51 14.57
C ARG A 755 -25.13 4.06 13.38
N ARG A 756 -24.74 5.22 12.86
CA ARG A 756 -25.54 6.03 11.91
C ARG A 756 -24.60 6.76 10.94
N PRO A 757 -25.06 7.07 9.72
CA PRO A 757 -24.25 7.73 8.69
C PRO A 757 -24.01 9.21 9.01
#